data_AF-A0A5E4IFV1-F1
#
_entry.id   AF-A0A5E4IFV1-F1
#
_cell.length_a   1.000
_cell.length_b   1.000
_cell.length_c   1.000
_cell.angle_alpha   90.00
_cell.angle_beta   90.00
_cell.angle_gamma   90.00
#
_symmetry.space_group_name_H-M   'P 1'
#
loop_
_entity.id
_entity.type
_entity.pdbx_description
1 polymer ?
#
loop_
_entity_poly.entity_id
_entity_poly.type
_entity_poly.pdbx_seq_one_letter_code
_entity_poly.pdbx_strand_id
1 'polypeptide(L)'
;MVLLGEFMAAGTQIKVEQPGKAAAVAPVTSIEGPTVRLINGDLVRIDSAEEVLSWMPVSKDPRSVATALRAHVSKIIDLGEILISYGEFLENNRPLAPASYCYEWWAAELAQAGGDPVGLENISGKKAIDLSRKYRVPLHPVHTYLWHDISTEEFEHLAAAVSSDGAMDSGKLTLPITVKDTLETLLVLHKVRESKIIIEDPDPLLLCLGIDPDGLKKTWETLDCTPLEAANRLADITIMPRALTRIGCRMGRPEKSDKRLMKPPPHVLFPTSDAGGKSRSIQDAAKRSLGNTTGFVDVEIERRVCRTCGKEGFSFLCQCGGHTDKKRVCPKCNITAAEHCPRCGIETSAASRMHIDVKKLYAEALANINEREPETLKGVIGLTSRDKTPEPLEKGILRAKHGINIFKDGTVRYDLTDLPLTHFPPSEIGTSLEKLKELGYTEDFKGELLTSADQISELKVQDIILSKDAGGYLLKVAQFVDDLLVKFYNLAPYYNAKSSEDLLGALFVGLAPHTSAGVLCRLIGYTTASAGFGHPFFHAAKRRNCDGDEDCVMLLMDSLINFSMSYLPERRGGRMDAPLVMTTRLNPAEVDKEAHNLDLSYTYPLEFYTASMNNANPKDLESKIDLVSKRLGSDAQYEGFGFSFDTTNIASGPKNSSYKTLETMIDKMDAQLELARMIRAVDETDVAERVINSHFLPDLIGNLHAFSKQKVRCVKCGTKYRRPPLKEVCPKCGGRIILTVHEGSVRKYLEVSIKVAEEYGVSSYTKQRLQLLKLEIDSLFKSDKAKQMGLADFM
;
A
#
# COMPACT_ATOMS: atom_id res chain seq x y z
N MET A 1 -12.50 0.45 -7.94
CA MET A 1 -11.87 1.11 -6.76
C MET A 1 -12.80 2.09 -6.05
N VAL A 2 -13.33 3.12 -6.73
CA VAL A 2 -14.19 4.17 -6.13
C VAL A 2 -15.47 3.59 -5.52
N LEU A 3 -16.20 2.73 -6.26
CA LEU A 3 -17.44 2.09 -5.78
C LEU A 3 -17.27 1.22 -4.54
N LEU A 4 -16.05 0.79 -4.22
CA LEU A 4 -15.74 0.07 -2.99
C LEU A 4 -15.44 1.02 -1.84
N GLY A 5 -16.13 2.17 -1.77
CA GLY A 5 -15.98 3.18 -0.71
C GLY A 5 -14.58 3.78 -0.61
N GLU A 6 -13.85 3.84 -1.72
CA GLU A 6 -12.44 4.26 -1.78
C GLU A 6 -11.51 3.48 -0.82
N PHE A 7 -11.87 2.25 -0.41
CA PHE A 7 -11.00 1.42 0.43
C PHE A 7 -9.74 0.94 -0.30
N MET A 8 -9.80 0.81 -1.62
CA MET A 8 -8.66 0.49 -2.47
C MET A 8 -8.15 1.75 -3.16
N ALA A 9 -6.85 1.98 -3.05
CA ALA A 9 -6.07 2.99 -3.78
C ALA A 9 -4.89 2.31 -4.49
N ALA A 10 -4.22 3.01 -5.42
CA ALA A 10 -3.00 2.52 -6.03
C ALA A 10 -1.95 2.23 -4.94
N GLY A 11 -1.41 1.02 -4.92
CA GLY A 11 -0.50 0.52 -3.87
C GLY A 11 -1.19 -0.10 -2.67
N THR A 12 -2.52 -0.16 -2.61
CA THR A 12 -3.19 -0.93 -1.55
C THR A 12 -2.85 -2.41 -1.74
N GLN A 13 -2.30 -3.04 -0.70
CA GLN A 13 -2.08 -4.48 -0.70
C GLN A 13 -3.42 -5.18 -0.54
N ILE A 14 -3.70 -6.14 -1.43
CA ILE A 14 -4.77 -7.11 -1.30
C ILE A 14 -4.17 -8.50 -1.09
N LYS A 15 -4.90 -9.36 -0.38
CA LYS A 15 -4.63 -10.79 -0.28
C LYS A 15 -5.55 -11.48 -1.27
N VAL A 16 -4.96 -12.27 -2.15
CA VAL A 16 -5.65 -12.99 -3.22
C VAL A 16 -5.66 -14.48 -2.93
N GLU A 17 -6.65 -15.19 -3.44
CA GLU A 17 -6.76 -16.64 -3.30
C GLU A 17 -5.74 -17.40 -4.18
N GLN A 18 -5.52 -16.88 -5.40
CA GLN A 18 -4.60 -17.43 -6.40
C GLN A 18 -4.14 -16.34 -7.36
N PRO A 19 -3.00 -16.50 -8.07
CA PRO A 19 -2.02 -17.58 -7.90
C PRO A 19 -1.08 -17.39 -6.69
N GLY A 20 -0.87 -16.14 -6.27
CA GLY A 20 -0.03 -15.75 -5.13
C GLY A 20 -0.81 -15.59 -3.81
N LYS A 21 -0.13 -15.09 -2.77
CA LYS A 21 -0.75 -14.79 -1.47
C LYS A 21 -1.19 -13.34 -1.32
N ALA A 22 -0.60 -12.45 -2.11
CA ALA A 22 -0.78 -11.02 -2.01
C ALA A 22 -0.48 -10.35 -3.35
N ALA A 23 -1.08 -9.19 -3.57
CA ALA A 23 -0.84 -8.35 -4.73
C ALA A 23 -0.96 -6.89 -4.31
N ALA A 24 -0.25 -6.00 -5.00
CA ALA A 24 -0.49 -4.57 -4.92
C ALA A 24 -1.49 -4.15 -6.00
N VAL A 25 -2.47 -3.32 -5.65
CA VAL A 25 -3.46 -2.82 -6.62
C VAL A 25 -2.83 -1.72 -7.47
N ALA A 26 -2.93 -1.86 -8.79
CA ALA A 26 -2.64 -0.82 -9.77
C ALA A 26 -3.88 -0.59 -10.66
N PRO A 27 -4.14 0.64 -11.11
CA PRO A 27 -5.31 0.91 -11.94
C PRO A 27 -5.05 0.57 -13.42
N VAL A 28 -5.99 -0.15 -14.02
CA VAL A 28 -6.00 -0.48 -15.45
C VAL A 28 -7.38 -0.10 -15.97
N THR A 29 -7.45 0.86 -16.90
CA THR A 29 -8.73 1.40 -17.38
C THR A 29 -9.26 0.69 -18.63
N SER A 30 -8.48 -0.20 -19.23
CA SER A 30 -8.90 -0.97 -20.40
C SER A 30 -9.77 -2.19 -20.07
N ILE A 31 -9.74 -2.65 -18.80
CA ILE A 31 -10.50 -3.84 -18.35
C ILE A 31 -11.91 -3.45 -17.90
N GLU A 32 -12.81 -4.43 -17.85
CA GLU A 32 -14.20 -4.18 -17.48
C GLU A 32 -14.36 -3.85 -16.00
N GLY A 33 -15.14 -2.81 -15.73
CA GLY A 33 -15.45 -2.35 -14.39
C GLY A 33 -16.60 -3.12 -13.73
N PRO A 34 -16.98 -2.72 -12.51
CA PRO A 34 -18.06 -3.35 -11.76
C PRO A 34 -19.42 -3.17 -12.43
N THR A 35 -20.26 -4.20 -12.31
CA THR A 35 -21.68 -4.14 -12.67
C THR A 35 -22.51 -3.94 -11.41
N VAL A 36 -23.34 -2.89 -11.41
CA VAL A 36 -24.11 -2.46 -10.24
C VAL A 36 -25.59 -2.33 -10.54
N ARG A 37 -26.39 -2.66 -9.54
CA ARG A 37 -27.81 -2.35 -9.51
C ARG A 37 -28.02 -1.01 -8.83
N LEU A 38 -28.58 -0.05 -9.55
CA LEU A 38 -28.95 1.26 -9.03
C LEU A 38 -30.24 1.18 -8.21
N ILE A 39 -30.52 2.20 -7.39
CA ILE A 39 -31.74 2.24 -6.56
C ILE A 39 -33.02 2.26 -7.39
N ASN A 40 -32.98 2.85 -8.58
CA ASN A 40 -34.10 2.83 -9.52
C ASN A 40 -34.35 1.45 -10.16
N GLY A 41 -33.49 0.46 -9.86
CA GLY A 41 -33.56 -0.90 -10.39
C GLY A 41 -32.75 -1.14 -11.66
N ASP A 42 -32.16 -0.11 -12.28
CA ASP A 42 -31.33 -0.26 -13.47
C ASP A 42 -30.07 -1.10 -13.14
N LEU A 43 -29.68 -1.98 -14.06
CA LEU A 43 -28.42 -2.72 -14.00
C LEU A 43 -27.46 -2.13 -15.03
N VAL A 44 -26.37 -1.54 -14.54
CA VAL A 44 -25.38 -0.82 -15.36
C VAL A 44 -23.97 -1.32 -15.06
N ARG A 45 -23.12 -1.36 -16.08
CA ARG A 45 -21.67 -1.54 -15.91
C ARG A 45 -21.00 -0.18 -15.90
N ILE A 46 -20.05 0.00 -14.97
CA ILE A 46 -19.36 1.27 -14.76
C ILE A 46 -17.88 1.07 -15.07
N ASP A 47 -17.48 1.43 -16.28
CA ASP A 47 -16.11 1.28 -16.78
C ASP A 47 -15.24 2.54 -16.52
N SER A 48 -15.86 3.69 -16.22
CA SER A 48 -15.17 4.95 -15.89
C SER A 48 -15.53 5.46 -14.50
N ALA A 49 -14.54 6.05 -13.82
CA ALA A 49 -14.75 6.68 -12.52
C ALA A 49 -15.56 7.99 -12.60
N GLU A 50 -15.65 8.64 -13.76
CA GLU A 50 -16.27 9.96 -13.92
C GLU A 50 -17.73 9.99 -13.45
N GLU A 51 -18.52 8.98 -13.85
CA GLU A 51 -19.91 8.87 -13.45
C GLU A 51 -20.05 8.76 -11.94
N VAL A 52 -19.25 7.89 -11.31
CA VAL A 52 -19.28 7.67 -9.85
C VAL A 52 -18.81 8.91 -9.10
N LEU A 53 -17.79 9.60 -9.62
CA LEU A 53 -17.26 10.83 -9.05
C LEU A 53 -18.31 11.95 -9.05
N SER A 54 -19.23 11.97 -10.02
CA SER A 54 -20.35 12.92 -10.04
C SER A 54 -21.33 12.73 -8.87
N TRP A 55 -21.39 11.53 -8.29
CA TRP A 55 -22.21 11.23 -7.12
C TRP A 55 -21.50 11.59 -5.81
N MET A 56 -20.17 11.76 -5.84
CA MET A 56 -19.38 11.91 -4.63
C MET A 56 -19.59 13.29 -3.97
N PRO A 57 -19.65 13.35 -2.62
CA PRO A 57 -19.80 14.60 -1.91
C PRO A 57 -18.52 15.45 -1.98
N VAL A 58 -18.65 16.77 -1.75
CA VAL A 58 -17.50 17.67 -1.61
C VAL A 58 -16.60 17.27 -0.43
N SER A 59 -17.23 16.80 0.65
CA SER A 59 -16.51 16.21 1.78
C SER A 59 -15.98 14.83 1.39
N LYS A 60 -14.68 14.58 1.60
CA LYS A 60 -14.06 13.26 1.39
C LYS A 60 -14.03 12.42 2.67
N ASP A 61 -14.95 12.69 3.60
CA ASP A 61 -15.08 11.82 4.77
C ASP A 61 -15.71 10.49 4.33
N PRO A 62 -15.17 9.33 4.77
CA PRO A 62 -15.65 8.04 4.25
C PRO A 62 -17.12 7.73 4.56
N ARG A 63 -17.72 8.37 5.59
CA ARG A 63 -19.14 8.19 5.90
C ARG A 63 -20.03 8.89 4.87
N SER A 64 -19.67 10.08 4.43
CA SER A 64 -20.41 10.77 3.35
C SER A 64 -20.23 10.07 2.02
N VAL A 65 -19.03 9.56 1.70
CA VAL A 65 -18.79 8.70 0.52
C VAL A 65 -19.70 7.47 0.54
N ALA A 66 -19.73 6.73 1.65
CA ALA A 66 -20.61 5.56 1.79
C ALA A 66 -22.10 5.93 1.70
N THR A 67 -22.48 7.11 2.18
CA THR A 67 -23.87 7.61 2.09
C THR A 67 -24.24 7.99 0.66
N ALA A 68 -23.33 8.63 -0.07
CA ALA A 68 -23.53 8.97 -1.49
C ALA A 68 -23.63 7.72 -2.37
N LEU A 69 -22.77 6.72 -2.13
CA LEU A 69 -22.86 5.44 -2.82
C LEU A 69 -24.20 4.77 -2.54
N ARG A 70 -24.65 4.70 -1.28
CA ARG A 70 -25.96 4.14 -0.90
C ARG A 70 -27.17 4.94 -1.41
N ALA A 71 -26.97 6.18 -1.86
CA ALA A 71 -28.02 6.99 -2.48
C ALA A 71 -28.18 6.71 -3.99
N HIS A 72 -27.25 5.97 -4.60
CA HIS A 72 -27.28 5.65 -6.04
C HIS A 72 -27.25 4.14 -6.30
N VAL A 73 -26.46 3.39 -5.54
CA VAL A 73 -26.20 1.95 -5.72
C VAL A 73 -26.91 1.15 -4.65
N SER A 74 -27.78 0.23 -5.08
CA SER A 74 -28.47 -0.73 -4.22
C SER A 74 -27.60 -1.96 -3.94
N LYS A 75 -26.94 -2.51 -4.96
CA LYS A 75 -26.11 -3.72 -4.84
C LYS A 75 -25.02 -3.72 -5.92
N ILE A 76 -23.82 -4.15 -5.56
CA ILE A 76 -22.74 -4.45 -6.50
C ILE A 76 -22.89 -5.92 -6.88
N ILE A 77 -23.34 -6.16 -8.10
CA ILE A 77 -23.67 -7.48 -8.62
C ILE A 77 -22.39 -8.20 -9.04
N ASP A 78 -21.49 -7.48 -9.71
CA ASP A 78 -20.17 -7.97 -10.11
C ASP A 78 -19.10 -6.91 -9.85
N LEU A 79 -17.91 -7.35 -9.42
CA LEU A 79 -16.80 -6.44 -9.08
C LEU A 79 -16.00 -5.99 -10.31
N GLY A 80 -16.22 -6.60 -11.46
CA GLY A 80 -15.42 -6.41 -12.67
C GLY A 80 -14.20 -7.33 -12.72
N GLU A 81 -13.29 -7.00 -13.61
CA GLU A 81 -12.11 -7.80 -13.89
C GLU A 81 -10.96 -7.49 -12.93
N ILE A 82 -10.10 -8.49 -12.74
CA ILE A 82 -8.79 -8.35 -12.11
C ILE A 82 -7.75 -8.96 -13.05
N LEU A 83 -6.80 -8.13 -13.47
CA LEU A 83 -5.73 -8.58 -14.35
C LEU A 83 -4.62 -9.26 -13.55
N ILE A 84 -4.26 -10.49 -13.94
CA ILE A 84 -3.18 -11.26 -13.34
C ILE A 84 -2.24 -11.72 -14.46
N SER A 85 -0.94 -11.47 -14.29
CA SER A 85 0.07 -11.83 -15.26
C SER A 85 0.32 -13.34 -15.28
N TYR A 86 0.72 -13.87 -16.44
CA TYR A 86 1.19 -15.25 -16.56
C TYR A 86 2.40 -15.51 -15.65
N GLY A 87 3.31 -14.53 -15.53
CA GLY A 87 4.50 -14.63 -14.68
C GLY A 87 4.20 -15.00 -13.23
N GLU A 88 3.09 -14.53 -12.67
CA GLU A 88 2.66 -14.86 -11.31
C GLU A 88 2.28 -16.34 -11.14
N PHE A 89 1.66 -16.96 -12.15
CA PHE A 89 1.39 -18.39 -12.13
C PHE A 89 2.69 -19.21 -12.21
N LEU A 90 3.64 -18.75 -13.03
CA LEU A 90 4.94 -19.39 -13.20
C LEU A 90 5.77 -19.34 -11.90
N GLU A 91 5.89 -18.17 -11.28
CA GLU A 91 6.63 -17.98 -10.01
C GLU A 91 6.06 -18.84 -8.89
N ASN A 92 4.73 -18.79 -8.70
CA ASN A 92 4.07 -19.55 -7.65
C ASN A 92 3.89 -21.04 -8.00
N ASN A 93 4.31 -21.46 -9.20
CA ASN A 93 4.16 -22.81 -9.74
C ASN A 93 2.72 -23.34 -9.55
N ARG A 94 1.74 -22.48 -9.83
CA ARG A 94 0.31 -22.79 -9.76
C ARG A 94 -0.19 -23.19 -11.15
N PRO A 95 -1.00 -24.25 -11.28
CA PRO A 95 -1.69 -24.54 -12.54
C PRO A 95 -2.45 -23.31 -13.02
N LEU A 96 -2.49 -23.10 -14.33
CA LEU A 96 -3.27 -22.02 -14.91
C LEU A 96 -4.73 -22.19 -14.54
N ALA A 97 -5.37 -21.11 -14.10
CA ALA A 97 -6.82 -21.10 -13.97
C ALA A 97 -7.45 -20.88 -15.35
N PRO A 98 -8.63 -21.45 -15.64
CA PRO A 98 -9.36 -21.17 -16.87
C PRO A 98 -9.52 -19.66 -17.07
N ALA A 99 -8.98 -19.14 -18.17
CA ALA A 99 -9.08 -17.74 -18.50
C ALA A 99 -10.54 -17.36 -18.79
N SER A 100 -10.91 -16.14 -18.43
CA SER A 100 -12.16 -15.55 -18.91
C SER A 100 -12.08 -15.37 -20.43
N TYR A 101 -13.21 -15.53 -21.11
CA TYR A 101 -13.29 -15.23 -22.55
C TYR A 101 -13.30 -13.72 -22.74
N CYS A 102 -12.10 -13.15 -22.88
CA CYS A 102 -11.85 -11.72 -23.00
C CYS A 102 -11.67 -11.28 -24.46
N TYR A 103 -11.61 -9.97 -24.68
CA TYR A 103 -11.45 -9.40 -26.02
C TYR A 103 -10.15 -9.86 -26.69
N GLU A 104 -9.05 -9.96 -25.95
CA GLU A 104 -7.74 -10.35 -26.50
C GLU A 104 -7.76 -11.78 -27.06
N TRP A 105 -8.48 -12.68 -26.39
CA TRP A 105 -8.70 -14.04 -26.89
C TRP A 105 -9.55 -14.00 -28.17
N TRP A 106 -10.71 -13.35 -28.15
CA TRP A 106 -11.58 -13.23 -29.32
C TRP A 106 -10.87 -12.57 -30.52
N ALA A 107 -10.09 -11.53 -30.27
CA ALA A 107 -9.31 -10.81 -31.28
C ALA A 107 -8.26 -11.72 -31.93
N ALA A 108 -7.60 -12.57 -31.14
CA ALA A 108 -6.66 -13.56 -31.66
C ALA A 108 -7.36 -14.65 -32.50
N GLU A 109 -8.56 -15.09 -32.11
CA GLU A 109 -9.38 -16.04 -32.89
C GLU A 109 -9.85 -15.42 -34.22
N LEU A 110 -10.30 -14.15 -34.18
CA LEU A 110 -10.69 -13.41 -35.39
C LEU A 110 -9.51 -13.21 -36.34
N ALA A 111 -8.35 -12.82 -35.83
CA ALA A 111 -7.14 -12.67 -36.63
C ALA A 111 -6.71 -13.99 -37.28
N GLN A 112 -6.79 -15.11 -36.54
CA GLN A 112 -6.51 -16.44 -37.08
C GLN A 112 -7.51 -16.85 -38.17
N ALA A 113 -8.78 -16.44 -38.05
CA ALA A 113 -9.82 -16.65 -39.05
C ALA A 113 -9.74 -15.69 -40.26
N GLY A 114 -8.79 -14.76 -40.28
CA GLY A 114 -8.57 -13.79 -41.37
C GLY A 114 -9.40 -12.51 -41.27
N GLY A 115 -9.99 -12.22 -40.11
CA GLY A 115 -10.60 -10.92 -39.81
C GLY A 115 -9.60 -9.93 -39.22
N ASP A 116 -10.00 -8.66 -39.17
CA ASP A 116 -9.22 -7.58 -38.53
C ASP A 116 -9.90 -7.17 -37.22
N PRO A 117 -9.27 -7.40 -36.05
CA PRO A 117 -9.85 -7.04 -34.76
C PRO A 117 -9.81 -5.53 -34.46
N VAL A 118 -9.03 -4.73 -35.17
CA VAL A 118 -8.81 -3.31 -34.82
C VAL A 118 -10.12 -2.52 -34.75
N GLY A 119 -10.36 -1.85 -33.61
CA GLY A 119 -11.53 -1.00 -33.40
C GLY A 119 -12.83 -1.77 -33.15
N LEU A 120 -12.74 -3.05 -32.77
CA LEU A 120 -13.88 -3.91 -32.48
C LEU A 120 -14.07 -4.19 -30.97
N GLU A 121 -13.41 -3.43 -30.09
CA GLU A 121 -13.49 -3.60 -28.64
C GLU A 121 -14.93 -3.47 -28.13
N ASN A 122 -15.71 -2.55 -28.73
CA ASN A 122 -17.11 -2.33 -28.43
C ASN A 122 -17.93 -2.29 -29.72
N ILE A 123 -18.79 -3.28 -29.91
CA ILE A 123 -19.64 -3.43 -31.09
C ILE A 123 -21.09 -3.71 -30.69
N SER A 124 -22.05 -3.49 -31.60
CA SER A 124 -23.44 -3.88 -31.37
C SER A 124 -23.64 -5.40 -31.49
N GLY A 125 -24.67 -5.91 -30.84
CA GLY A 125 -25.03 -7.33 -30.82
C GLY A 125 -25.21 -7.90 -32.22
N LYS A 126 -25.93 -7.17 -33.09
CA LYS A 126 -26.09 -7.53 -34.50
C LYS A 126 -24.74 -7.68 -35.23
N LYS A 127 -23.83 -6.72 -35.06
CA LYS A 127 -22.49 -6.78 -35.69
C LYS A 127 -21.67 -7.95 -35.14
N ALA A 128 -21.77 -8.24 -33.85
CA ALA A 128 -21.12 -9.39 -33.23
C ALA A 128 -21.61 -10.71 -33.82
N ILE A 129 -22.92 -10.87 -34.01
CA ILE A 129 -23.53 -12.05 -34.64
C ILE A 129 -23.07 -12.18 -36.10
N ASP A 130 -23.07 -11.09 -36.86
CA ASP A 130 -22.64 -11.08 -38.27
C ASP A 130 -21.17 -11.50 -38.41
N LEU A 131 -20.28 -10.99 -37.55
CA LEU A 131 -18.87 -11.38 -37.53
C LEU A 131 -18.69 -12.85 -37.18
N SER A 132 -19.40 -13.32 -36.16
CA SER A 132 -19.35 -14.73 -35.70
C SER A 132 -19.77 -15.67 -36.83
N ARG A 133 -20.87 -15.37 -37.54
CA ARG A 133 -21.34 -16.17 -38.68
C ARG A 133 -20.40 -16.10 -39.88
N LYS A 134 -19.84 -14.93 -40.17
CA LYS A 134 -18.95 -14.72 -41.31
C LYS A 134 -17.62 -15.46 -41.17
N TYR A 135 -16.97 -15.31 -40.02
CA TYR A 135 -15.63 -15.84 -39.77
C TYR A 135 -15.61 -17.16 -38.99
N ARG A 136 -16.79 -17.64 -38.54
CA ARG A 136 -16.95 -18.84 -37.69
C ARG A 136 -16.12 -18.77 -36.40
N VAL A 137 -16.05 -17.57 -35.84
CA VAL A 137 -15.48 -17.33 -34.50
C VAL A 137 -16.59 -17.29 -33.46
N PRO A 138 -16.29 -17.49 -32.17
CA PRO A 138 -17.29 -17.37 -31.14
C PRO A 138 -17.87 -15.96 -31.02
N LEU A 139 -19.03 -15.87 -30.36
CA LEU A 139 -19.71 -14.61 -30.10
C LEU A 139 -18.79 -13.65 -29.33
N HIS A 140 -18.81 -12.37 -29.71
CA HIS A 140 -17.98 -11.34 -29.09
C HIS A 140 -18.17 -11.30 -27.55
N PRO A 141 -17.09 -11.17 -26.75
CA PRO A 141 -17.13 -11.17 -25.28
C PRO A 141 -18.12 -10.19 -24.64
N VAL A 142 -18.24 -8.97 -25.18
CA VAL A 142 -19.19 -7.95 -24.70
C VAL A 142 -20.64 -8.44 -24.69
N HIS A 143 -20.99 -9.33 -25.63
CA HIS A 143 -22.34 -9.90 -25.78
C HIS A 143 -22.44 -11.35 -25.31
N THR A 144 -21.39 -11.87 -24.70
CA THR A 144 -21.36 -13.22 -24.13
C THR A 144 -21.80 -13.14 -22.67
N TYR A 145 -22.91 -13.79 -22.34
CA TYR A 145 -23.47 -13.80 -20.98
C TYR A 145 -22.97 -14.99 -20.16
N LEU A 146 -23.19 -14.93 -18.84
CA LEU A 146 -22.78 -15.96 -17.88
C LEU A 146 -23.73 -17.16 -17.86
N TRP A 147 -23.95 -17.79 -19.02
CA TRP A 147 -24.90 -18.90 -19.15
C TRP A 147 -24.60 -20.09 -18.22
N HIS A 148 -23.35 -20.26 -17.82
CA HIS A 148 -22.94 -21.31 -16.86
C HIS A 148 -23.29 -20.99 -15.39
N ASP A 149 -23.72 -19.76 -15.07
CA ASP A 149 -24.06 -19.33 -13.70
C ASP A 149 -25.57 -19.48 -13.37
N ILE A 150 -26.40 -19.93 -14.32
CA ILE A 150 -27.84 -20.16 -14.11
C ILE A 150 -28.21 -21.64 -14.25
N SER A 151 -29.34 -22.02 -13.67
CA SER A 151 -29.93 -23.36 -13.82
C SER A 151 -30.76 -23.51 -15.10
N THR A 152 -31.02 -24.75 -15.52
CA THR A 152 -31.89 -25.05 -16.66
C THR A 152 -33.31 -24.53 -16.43
N GLU A 153 -33.84 -24.62 -15.20
CA GLU A 153 -35.17 -24.08 -14.84
C GLU A 153 -35.24 -22.55 -15.03
N GLU A 154 -34.19 -21.83 -14.62
CA GLU A 154 -34.10 -20.38 -14.81
C GLU A 154 -33.98 -20.00 -16.30
N PHE A 155 -33.23 -20.78 -17.09
CA PHE A 155 -33.13 -20.59 -18.54
C PHE A 155 -34.49 -20.79 -19.22
N GLU A 156 -35.21 -21.86 -18.89
CA GLU A 156 -36.53 -22.15 -19.45
C GLU A 156 -37.57 -21.10 -19.05
N HIS A 157 -37.54 -20.65 -17.80
CA HIS A 157 -38.38 -19.58 -17.28
C HIS A 157 -38.09 -18.24 -17.98
N LEU A 158 -36.81 -17.87 -18.16
CA LEU A 158 -36.43 -16.67 -18.89
C LEU A 158 -36.95 -16.72 -20.33
N ALA A 159 -36.70 -17.82 -21.04
CA ALA A 159 -37.21 -17.99 -22.39
C ALA A 159 -38.74 -17.92 -22.44
N ALA A 160 -39.43 -18.47 -21.42
CA ALA A 160 -40.89 -18.49 -21.35
C ALA A 160 -41.42 -17.07 -21.22
N ALA A 161 -40.89 -16.31 -20.27
CA ALA A 161 -41.27 -14.91 -20.05
C ALA A 161 -41.02 -14.04 -21.29
N VAL A 162 -39.93 -14.27 -22.02
CA VAL A 162 -39.67 -13.55 -23.28
C VAL A 162 -40.74 -13.88 -24.33
N SER A 163 -41.24 -15.12 -24.37
CA SER A 163 -42.19 -15.54 -25.39
C SER A 163 -43.66 -15.23 -25.05
N SER A 164 -44.05 -15.31 -23.78
CA SER A 164 -45.43 -15.04 -23.34
C SER A 164 -45.70 -13.56 -23.10
N ASP A 165 -44.76 -12.88 -22.43
CA ASP A 165 -44.95 -11.54 -21.87
C ASP A 165 -43.99 -10.50 -22.47
N GLY A 166 -43.08 -10.94 -23.34
CA GLY A 166 -42.14 -10.07 -24.02
C GLY A 166 -42.81 -9.17 -25.05
N ALA A 167 -42.36 -7.92 -25.11
CA ALA A 167 -42.79 -6.97 -26.12
C ALA A 167 -41.59 -6.29 -26.76
N MET A 168 -41.57 -6.27 -28.10
CA MET A 168 -40.57 -5.56 -28.88
C MET A 168 -41.07 -4.16 -29.26
N ASP A 169 -40.34 -3.12 -28.84
CA ASP A 169 -40.57 -1.74 -29.27
C ASP A 169 -39.26 -1.08 -29.71
N SER A 170 -39.21 -0.58 -30.95
CA SER A 170 -38.12 0.26 -31.47
C SER A 170 -36.71 -0.33 -31.26
N GLY A 171 -36.55 -1.66 -31.39
CA GLY A 171 -35.28 -2.36 -31.17
C GLY A 171 -34.98 -2.75 -29.70
N LYS A 172 -35.86 -2.43 -28.75
CA LYS A 172 -35.72 -2.75 -27.31
C LYS A 172 -36.71 -3.82 -26.83
N LEU A 173 -36.19 -4.82 -26.11
CA LEU A 173 -37.01 -5.88 -25.53
C LEU A 173 -37.53 -5.46 -24.15
N THR A 174 -38.84 -5.55 -23.95
CA THR A 174 -39.49 -5.31 -22.66
C THR A 174 -39.93 -6.62 -22.02
N LEU A 175 -39.58 -6.84 -20.74
CA LEU A 175 -39.85 -8.06 -19.98
C LEU A 175 -40.48 -7.78 -18.60
N PRO A 176 -41.21 -8.74 -18.02
CA PRO A 176 -41.70 -8.64 -16.64
C PRO A 176 -40.56 -8.65 -15.62
N ILE A 177 -40.81 -8.08 -14.44
CA ILE A 177 -39.81 -8.04 -13.35
C ILE A 177 -39.44 -9.41 -12.77
N THR A 178 -40.24 -10.44 -13.05
CA THR A 178 -40.07 -11.80 -12.52
C THR A 178 -38.77 -12.48 -12.96
N VAL A 179 -38.17 -12.04 -14.07
CA VAL A 179 -36.91 -12.59 -14.59
C VAL A 179 -35.68 -11.75 -14.20
N LYS A 180 -35.86 -10.75 -13.33
CA LYS A 180 -34.80 -9.81 -12.95
C LYS A 180 -33.57 -10.49 -12.38
N ASP A 181 -33.75 -11.40 -11.43
CA ASP A 181 -32.63 -12.06 -10.75
C ASP A 181 -31.80 -12.92 -11.72
N THR A 182 -32.46 -13.59 -12.67
CA THR A 182 -31.79 -14.34 -13.74
C THR A 182 -30.99 -13.41 -14.66
N LEU A 183 -31.56 -12.26 -15.07
CA LEU A 183 -30.85 -11.26 -15.88
C LEU A 183 -29.67 -10.63 -15.14
N GLU A 184 -29.81 -10.36 -13.84
CA GLU A 184 -28.71 -9.88 -12.98
C GLU A 184 -27.62 -10.93 -12.78
N THR A 185 -27.97 -12.22 -12.79
CA THR A 185 -27.00 -13.32 -12.75
C THR A 185 -26.22 -13.43 -14.06
N LEU A 186 -26.91 -13.31 -15.20
CA LEU A 186 -26.32 -13.29 -16.53
C LEU A 186 -25.52 -12.01 -16.87
N LEU A 187 -25.63 -10.97 -16.03
CA LEU A 187 -25.09 -9.62 -16.27
C LEU A 187 -25.64 -8.95 -17.54
N VAL A 188 -26.92 -9.19 -17.85
CA VAL A 188 -27.60 -8.53 -18.98
C VAL A 188 -27.98 -7.11 -18.55
N LEU A 189 -27.31 -6.11 -19.10
CA LEU A 189 -27.57 -4.69 -18.80
C LEU A 189 -29.01 -4.31 -19.18
N HIS A 190 -29.71 -3.65 -18.26
CA HIS A 190 -31.12 -3.33 -18.45
C HIS A 190 -31.57 -2.12 -17.63
N LYS A 191 -32.66 -1.48 -18.09
CA LYS A 191 -33.34 -0.38 -17.39
C LYS A 191 -34.66 -0.87 -16.82
N VAL A 192 -35.10 -0.31 -15.70
CA VAL A 192 -36.39 -0.61 -15.07
C VAL A 192 -37.29 0.61 -15.12
N ARG A 193 -38.41 0.53 -15.85
CA ARG A 193 -39.41 1.61 -15.95
C ARG A 193 -40.80 1.00 -15.77
N GLU A 194 -41.64 1.61 -14.93
CA GLU A 194 -43.01 1.15 -14.67
C GLU A 194 -43.10 -0.34 -14.31
N SER A 195 -42.15 -0.84 -13.49
CA SER A 195 -42.04 -2.25 -13.10
C SER A 195 -41.81 -3.25 -14.26
N LYS A 196 -41.33 -2.76 -15.40
CA LYS A 196 -40.89 -3.56 -16.55
C LYS A 196 -39.40 -3.37 -16.79
N ILE A 197 -38.76 -4.43 -17.27
CA ILE A 197 -37.35 -4.46 -17.64
C ILE A 197 -37.22 -4.12 -19.12
N ILE A 198 -36.30 -3.24 -19.49
CA ILE A 198 -36.04 -2.81 -20.87
C ILE A 198 -34.59 -3.11 -21.20
N ILE A 199 -34.37 -3.94 -22.21
CA ILE A 199 -33.05 -4.34 -22.74
C ILE A 199 -32.83 -3.62 -24.08
N GLU A 200 -31.74 -2.88 -24.20
CA GLU A 200 -31.50 -2.01 -25.37
C GLU A 200 -30.89 -2.74 -26.57
N ASP A 201 -30.11 -3.80 -26.36
CA ASP A 201 -29.50 -4.63 -27.41
C ASP A 201 -29.88 -6.10 -27.19
N PRO A 202 -31.12 -6.49 -27.54
CA PRO A 202 -31.65 -7.81 -27.19
C PRO A 202 -31.21 -8.93 -28.15
N ASP A 203 -30.64 -8.59 -29.32
CA ASP A 203 -30.37 -9.57 -30.39
C ASP A 203 -29.52 -10.76 -29.92
N PRO A 204 -28.40 -10.57 -29.19
CA PRO A 204 -27.59 -11.69 -28.69
C PRO A 204 -28.36 -12.55 -27.68
N LEU A 205 -29.16 -11.92 -26.81
CA LEU A 205 -29.96 -12.63 -25.81
C LEU A 205 -31.03 -13.50 -26.48
N LEU A 206 -31.78 -12.93 -27.43
CA LEU A 206 -32.81 -13.64 -28.18
C LEU A 206 -32.22 -14.81 -28.97
N LEU A 207 -31.06 -14.59 -29.61
CA LEU A 207 -30.35 -15.63 -30.33
C LEU A 207 -29.95 -16.79 -29.43
N CYS A 208 -29.36 -16.51 -28.26
CA CYS A 208 -28.98 -17.53 -27.28
C CYS A 208 -30.19 -18.30 -26.73
N LEU A 209 -31.33 -17.64 -26.58
CA LEU A 209 -32.58 -18.28 -26.11
C LEU A 209 -33.32 -19.06 -27.21
N GLY A 210 -32.85 -18.99 -28.46
CA GLY A 210 -33.52 -19.62 -29.60
C GLY A 210 -34.90 -19.01 -29.88
N ILE A 211 -35.01 -17.69 -29.76
CA ILE A 211 -36.26 -16.94 -29.95
C ILE A 211 -36.18 -16.12 -31.23
N ASP A 212 -37.21 -16.25 -32.07
CA ASP A 212 -37.34 -15.46 -33.29
C ASP A 212 -37.68 -13.98 -32.96
N PRO A 213 -36.87 -13.00 -33.36
CA PRO A 213 -37.11 -11.58 -33.06
C PRO A 213 -38.44 -11.04 -33.61
N ASP A 214 -38.91 -11.55 -34.76
CA ASP A 214 -40.07 -11.00 -35.47
C ASP A 214 -41.42 -11.48 -34.87
N GLY A 215 -41.39 -12.46 -33.96
CA GLY A 215 -42.58 -13.00 -33.31
C GLY A 215 -42.44 -13.36 -31.83
N LEU A 216 -41.24 -13.22 -31.26
CA LEU A 216 -40.86 -13.66 -29.91
C LEU A 216 -41.33 -15.09 -29.61
N LYS A 217 -41.23 -15.99 -30.59
CA LYS A 217 -41.61 -17.39 -30.42
C LYS A 217 -40.38 -18.23 -30.15
N LYS A 218 -40.48 -19.11 -29.15
CA LYS A 218 -39.49 -20.17 -28.92
C LYS A 218 -39.46 -21.13 -30.09
N THR A 219 -38.26 -21.60 -30.42
CA THR A 219 -38.02 -22.61 -31.47
C THR A 219 -37.92 -24.05 -30.94
N TRP A 220 -38.15 -24.25 -29.64
CA TRP A 220 -37.95 -25.52 -28.93
C TRP A 220 -38.98 -25.70 -27.80
N GLU A 221 -39.18 -26.95 -27.35
CA GLU A 221 -40.11 -27.30 -26.27
C GLU A 221 -39.41 -27.66 -24.96
N THR A 222 -38.44 -28.58 -24.98
CA THR A 222 -37.64 -29.00 -23.82
C THR A 222 -36.18 -29.16 -24.18
N LEU A 223 -35.29 -28.90 -23.21
CA LEU A 223 -33.85 -29.01 -23.35
C LEU A 223 -33.27 -29.94 -22.28
N ASP A 224 -32.62 -31.03 -22.71
CA ASP A 224 -31.92 -31.96 -21.81
C ASP A 224 -30.41 -31.69 -21.86
N CYS A 225 -30.02 -30.46 -21.53
CA CYS A 225 -28.62 -30.03 -21.52
C CYS A 225 -28.43 -28.84 -20.56
N THR A 226 -27.17 -28.46 -20.33
CA THR A 226 -26.85 -27.27 -19.55
C THR A 226 -27.26 -25.99 -20.31
N PRO A 227 -27.51 -24.85 -19.63
CA PRO A 227 -27.89 -23.61 -20.31
C PRO A 227 -26.86 -23.10 -21.33
N LEU A 228 -25.57 -23.31 -21.09
CA LEU A 228 -24.51 -22.95 -22.05
C LEU A 228 -24.57 -23.83 -23.31
N GLU A 229 -24.77 -25.14 -23.16
CA GLU A 229 -24.94 -26.06 -24.29
C GLU A 229 -26.22 -25.76 -25.06
N ALA A 230 -27.30 -25.43 -24.35
CA ALA A 230 -28.55 -24.98 -24.94
C ALA A 230 -28.33 -23.72 -25.79
N ALA A 231 -27.68 -22.70 -25.21
CA ALA A 231 -27.39 -21.46 -25.92
C ALA A 231 -26.57 -21.71 -27.19
N ASN A 232 -25.52 -22.52 -27.12
CA ASN A 232 -24.70 -22.91 -28.29
C ASN A 232 -25.53 -23.61 -29.38
N ARG A 233 -26.37 -24.57 -28.98
CA ARG A 233 -27.20 -25.35 -29.92
C ARG A 233 -28.26 -24.50 -30.61
N LEU A 234 -28.84 -23.54 -29.89
CA LEU A 234 -29.93 -22.70 -30.38
C LEU A 234 -29.44 -21.53 -31.24
N ALA A 235 -28.29 -20.95 -30.89
CA ALA A 235 -27.75 -19.77 -31.56
C ALA A 235 -27.13 -20.07 -32.94
N ASP A 236 -26.78 -21.34 -33.20
CA ASP A 236 -26.01 -21.79 -34.37
C ASP A 236 -24.68 -21.01 -34.54
N ILE A 237 -24.14 -20.52 -33.42
CA ILE A 237 -22.83 -19.89 -33.27
C ILE A 237 -22.20 -20.37 -31.97
N THR A 238 -20.87 -20.42 -31.91
CA THR A 238 -20.16 -20.81 -30.69
C THR A 238 -20.28 -19.71 -29.64
N ILE A 239 -20.72 -20.07 -28.45
CA ILE A 239 -20.79 -19.20 -27.27
C ILE A 239 -19.85 -19.77 -26.23
N MET A 240 -18.83 -18.99 -25.88
CA MET A 240 -17.81 -19.41 -24.93
C MET A 240 -18.28 -19.20 -23.48
N PRO A 241 -17.86 -20.03 -22.52
CA PRO A 241 -18.07 -19.74 -21.11
C PRO A 241 -17.24 -18.52 -20.70
N ARG A 242 -17.89 -17.40 -20.38
CA ARG A 242 -17.19 -16.11 -20.22
C ARG A 242 -16.29 -16.01 -18.99
N ALA A 243 -16.72 -16.46 -17.82
CA ALA A 243 -15.98 -16.25 -16.57
C ALA A 243 -16.06 -17.46 -15.64
N LEU A 244 -15.31 -18.52 -15.96
CA LEU A 244 -15.25 -19.75 -15.18
C LEU A 244 -14.47 -19.60 -13.87
N THR A 245 -13.53 -18.65 -13.83
CA THR A 245 -12.70 -18.40 -12.66
C THR A 245 -13.13 -17.09 -11.99
N ARG A 246 -13.39 -17.14 -10.68
CA ARG A 246 -13.57 -15.96 -9.82
C ARG A 246 -12.46 -15.94 -8.77
N ILE A 247 -11.91 -14.76 -8.48
CA ILE A 247 -10.76 -14.63 -7.58
C ILE A 247 -11.17 -13.87 -6.32
N GLY A 248 -11.20 -14.58 -5.19
CA GLY A 248 -11.44 -13.97 -3.89
C GLY A 248 -10.32 -13.02 -3.50
N CYS A 249 -10.69 -11.82 -3.06
CA CYS A 249 -9.75 -10.79 -2.62
C CYS A 249 -10.15 -10.23 -1.25
N ARG A 250 -9.16 -9.94 -0.40
CA ARG A 250 -9.35 -9.23 0.86
C ARG A 250 -8.32 -8.12 0.99
N MET A 251 -8.75 -6.91 1.34
CA MET A 251 -7.81 -5.82 1.64
C MET A 251 -6.84 -6.23 2.77
N GLY A 252 -5.55 -6.03 2.52
CA GLY A 252 -4.46 -6.27 3.46
C GLY A 252 -4.02 -4.98 4.13
N ARG A 253 -2.92 -4.40 3.64
CA ARG A 253 -2.34 -3.15 4.13
C ARG A 253 -2.72 -2.00 3.19
N PRO A 254 -3.08 -0.80 3.71
CA PRO A 254 -3.22 0.37 2.85
C PRO A 254 -1.85 0.75 2.27
N GLU A 255 -1.87 1.52 1.19
CA GLU A 255 -0.68 2.13 0.58
C GLU A 255 0.06 3.03 1.59
N LYS A 256 1.27 3.50 1.31
CA LYS A 256 2.01 4.40 2.22
C LYS A 256 2.88 5.38 1.45
N SER A 257 2.87 6.63 1.93
CA SER A 257 3.76 7.70 1.49
C SER A 257 3.97 8.61 2.70
N ASP A 258 4.99 8.34 3.51
CA ASP A 258 5.22 9.09 4.75
C ASP A 258 6.70 9.11 5.17
N LYS A 259 7.09 10.15 5.91
CA LYS A 259 8.42 10.30 6.47
C LYS A 259 8.72 9.21 7.50
N ARG A 260 9.92 8.64 7.46
CA ARG A 260 10.31 7.60 8.41
C ARG A 260 10.78 8.20 9.72
N LEU A 261 9.92 8.14 10.74
CA LEU A 261 10.19 8.75 12.04
C LEU A 261 10.51 7.72 13.14
N MET A 262 11.57 7.98 13.89
CA MET A 262 11.76 7.33 15.20
C MET A 262 10.73 7.84 16.21
N LYS A 263 10.47 7.07 17.28
CA LYS A 263 9.59 7.49 18.37
C LYS A 263 10.35 7.72 19.67
N PRO A 264 10.31 8.94 20.24
CA PRO A 264 10.14 10.25 19.60
C PRO A 264 11.13 10.53 18.46
N PRO A 265 10.80 11.45 17.52
CA PRO A 265 11.62 11.77 16.37
C PRO A 265 12.77 12.74 16.75
N PRO A 266 14.04 12.32 16.63
CA PRO A 266 15.19 13.19 16.86
C PRO A 266 15.48 14.06 15.62
N HIS A 267 16.12 15.20 15.87
CA HIS A 267 16.78 16.02 14.85
C HIS A 267 18.29 15.73 14.82
N VAL A 268 18.85 15.29 15.94
CA VAL A 268 20.30 15.02 16.08
C VAL A 268 20.55 13.82 16.98
N LEU A 269 21.57 13.03 16.65
CA LEU A 269 22.06 11.96 17.53
C LEU A 269 22.96 12.53 18.62
N PHE A 270 22.37 13.33 19.52
CA PHE A 270 23.06 13.89 20.69
C PHE A 270 22.34 13.51 21.99
N PRO A 271 23.05 12.97 23.01
CA PRO A 271 22.41 12.47 24.23
C PRO A 271 21.99 13.61 25.17
N THR A 272 20.74 13.59 25.65
CA THR A 272 20.21 14.55 26.63
C THR A 272 19.96 13.92 28.01
N SER A 273 20.13 12.61 28.17
CA SER A 273 19.74 11.89 29.39
C SER A 273 18.29 12.25 29.79
N ASP A 274 18.02 12.35 31.08
CA ASP A 274 16.76 12.84 31.64
C ASP A 274 16.64 14.37 31.61
N ALA A 275 17.69 15.11 31.21
CA ALA A 275 17.71 16.57 31.21
C ALA A 275 16.72 17.18 30.21
N GLY A 276 16.54 16.55 29.05
CA GLY A 276 15.62 16.98 28.00
C GLY A 276 14.14 16.58 28.22
N GLY A 277 13.79 16.03 29.38
CA GLY A 277 12.41 15.64 29.70
C GLY A 277 11.83 14.55 28.78
N LYS A 278 10.50 14.48 28.68
CA LYS A 278 9.80 13.48 27.85
C LYS A 278 10.00 13.70 26.35
N SER A 279 10.17 14.96 25.94
CA SER A 279 10.38 15.39 24.55
C SER A 279 11.83 15.23 24.07
N ARG A 280 12.77 14.96 24.99
CA ARG A 280 14.22 14.85 24.71
C ARG A 280 14.78 16.16 24.11
N SER A 281 14.30 17.28 24.61
CA SER A 281 14.65 18.62 24.13
C SER A 281 16.07 19.01 24.55
N ILE A 282 16.89 19.43 23.58
CA ILE A 282 18.22 19.97 23.83
C ILE A 282 18.13 21.33 24.53
N GLN A 283 17.12 22.12 24.19
CA GLN A 283 16.89 23.45 24.77
C GLN A 283 16.49 23.35 26.24
N ASP A 284 15.65 22.37 26.59
CA ASP A 284 15.27 22.10 27.99
C ASP A 284 16.49 21.62 28.78
N ALA A 285 17.33 20.77 28.18
CA ALA A 285 18.58 20.34 28.78
C ALA A 285 19.54 21.51 29.01
N ALA A 286 19.65 22.45 28.09
CA ALA A 286 20.47 23.67 28.21
C ALA A 286 19.95 24.65 29.29
N LYS A 287 18.63 24.72 29.49
CA LYS A 287 17.99 25.61 30.49
C LYS A 287 17.88 24.98 31.88
N ARG A 288 18.06 23.67 32.02
CA ARG A 288 17.89 22.96 33.28
C ARG A 288 18.94 23.38 34.31
N SER A 289 18.47 23.77 35.50
CA SER A 289 19.32 24.10 36.65
C SER A 289 19.35 22.93 37.65
N LEU A 290 20.55 22.53 38.05
CA LEU A 290 20.81 21.57 39.14
C LEU A 290 21.76 22.26 40.13
N GLY A 291 21.23 22.80 41.22
CA GLY A 291 22.01 23.61 42.16
C GLY A 291 22.53 24.90 41.53
N ASN A 292 23.83 25.17 41.65
CA ASN A 292 24.49 26.38 41.10
C ASN A 292 24.95 26.22 39.64
N THR A 293 24.76 25.05 39.03
CA THR A 293 25.17 24.75 37.65
C THR A 293 23.96 24.65 36.74
N THR A 294 23.98 25.37 35.61
CA THR A 294 22.92 25.39 34.59
C THR A 294 23.41 24.78 33.29
N GLY A 295 22.59 23.94 32.64
CA GLY A 295 22.90 23.38 31.33
C GLY A 295 23.83 22.17 31.31
N PHE A 296 24.24 21.65 32.47
CA PHE A 296 25.11 20.49 32.56
C PHE A 296 24.33 19.17 32.55
N VAL A 297 24.83 18.19 31.79
CA VAL A 297 24.23 16.86 31.67
C VAL A 297 25.29 15.77 31.78
N ASP A 298 25.02 14.77 32.62
CA ASP A 298 25.81 13.54 32.69
C ASP A 298 25.34 12.53 31.63
N VAL A 299 26.23 12.21 30.69
CA VAL A 299 25.95 11.31 29.57
C VAL A 299 27.11 10.36 29.30
N GLU A 300 26.80 9.21 28.69
CA GLU A 300 27.81 8.34 28.09
C GLU A 300 28.04 8.75 26.64
N ILE A 301 29.28 9.15 26.33
CA ILE A 301 29.69 9.68 25.03
C ILE A 301 31.09 9.18 24.65
N GLU A 302 31.41 9.23 23.36
CA GLU A 302 32.71 8.83 22.83
C GLU A 302 33.84 9.70 23.38
N ARG A 303 34.84 9.06 24.00
CA ARG A 303 36.08 9.71 24.44
C ARG A 303 37.06 9.83 23.29
N ARG A 304 37.58 11.04 23.11
CA ARG A 304 38.56 11.40 22.08
C ARG A 304 39.72 12.21 22.66
N VAL A 305 40.88 12.18 22.00
CA VAL A 305 42.09 12.91 22.40
C VAL A 305 42.64 13.70 21.22
N CYS A 306 42.94 14.98 21.42
CA CYS A 306 43.54 15.82 20.39
C CYS A 306 44.96 15.37 20.04
N ARG A 307 45.27 15.24 18.73
CA ARG A 307 46.62 14.92 18.23
C ARG A 307 47.65 16.00 18.55
N THR A 308 47.23 17.26 18.58
CA THR A 308 48.14 18.41 18.70
C THR A 308 48.44 18.76 20.16
N CYS A 309 47.40 18.89 21.00
CA CYS A 309 47.57 19.36 22.39
C CYS A 309 47.33 18.28 23.45
N GLY A 310 46.94 17.06 23.07
CA GLY A 310 46.69 15.95 24.01
C GLY A 310 45.44 16.12 24.89
N LYS A 311 44.66 17.19 24.72
CA LYS A 311 43.44 17.43 25.51
C LYS A 311 42.39 16.36 25.21
N GLU A 312 41.82 15.78 26.27
CA GLU A 312 40.72 14.82 26.17
C GLU A 312 39.37 15.54 26.08
N GLY A 313 38.43 14.97 25.33
CA GLY A 313 37.07 15.46 25.17
C GLY A 313 36.24 14.51 24.33
N PHE A 314 35.19 15.01 23.69
CA PHE A 314 34.36 14.24 22.75
C PHE A 314 34.26 14.89 21.35
N SER A 315 34.65 16.17 21.22
CA SER A 315 34.58 16.92 19.96
C SER A 315 35.55 16.36 18.92
N PHE A 316 35.13 16.34 17.64
CA PHE A 316 35.97 15.91 16.51
C PHE A 316 37.10 16.89 16.20
N LEU A 317 36.86 18.17 16.47
CA LEU A 317 37.83 19.26 16.39
C LEU A 317 38.09 19.80 17.79
N CYS A 318 39.36 19.90 18.16
CA CYS A 318 39.76 20.53 19.42
C CYS A 318 39.71 22.06 19.29
N GLN A 319 39.62 22.77 20.41
CA GLN A 319 39.71 24.23 20.48
C GLN A 319 41.03 24.80 19.91
N CYS A 320 42.09 23.98 19.83
CA CYS A 320 43.34 24.37 19.18
C CYS A 320 43.34 24.19 17.64
N GLY A 321 42.21 23.77 17.05
CA GLY A 321 42.08 23.47 15.62
C GLY A 321 42.52 22.05 15.23
N GLY A 322 43.21 21.32 16.10
CA GLY A 322 43.67 19.96 15.83
C GLY A 322 42.53 18.91 15.86
N HIS A 323 42.60 17.92 14.96
CA HIS A 323 41.71 16.76 14.97
C HIS A 323 41.94 15.86 16.20
N THR A 324 40.87 15.21 16.65
CA THR A 324 40.92 14.28 17.78
C THR A 324 40.80 12.83 17.30
N ASP A 325 41.44 11.90 18.00
CA ASP A 325 41.34 10.45 17.77
C ASP A 325 40.52 9.76 18.84
N LYS A 326 39.85 8.67 18.48
CA LYS A 326 39.09 7.85 19.42
C LYS A 326 40.03 7.20 20.44
N LYS A 327 39.72 7.35 21.73
CA LYS A 327 40.46 6.71 22.83
C LYS A 327 39.65 5.55 23.40
N ARG A 328 39.94 4.34 22.92
CA ARG A 328 39.31 3.11 23.39
C ARG A 328 40.05 2.54 24.60
N VAL A 329 39.29 2.12 25.60
CA VAL A 329 39.81 1.61 26.86
C VAL A 329 39.12 0.29 27.20
N CYS A 330 39.89 -0.66 27.73
CA CYS A 330 39.33 -1.91 28.23
C CYS A 330 38.49 -1.66 29.50
N PRO A 331 37.21 -2.06 29.54
CA PRO A 331 36.34 -1.82 30.69
C PRO A 331 36.80 -2.55 31.97
N LYS A 332 37.62 -3.60 31.83
CA LYS A 332 38.12 -4.41 32.96
C LYS A 332 39.53 -4.01 33.40
N CYS A 333 40.45 -3.87 32.45
CA CYS A 333 41.87 -3.65 32.74
C CYS A 333 42.27 -2.18 32.70
N ASN A 334 41.41 -1.29 32.20
CA ASN A 334 41.68 0.13 31.99
C ASN A 334 42.90 0.42 31.10
N ILE A 335 43.25 -0.53 30.23
CA ILE A 335 44.35 -0.42 29.26
C ILE A 335 43.79 0.14 27.94
N THR A 336 44.50 1.10 27.36
CA THR A 336 44.18 1.62 26.02
C THR A 336 44.64 0.64 24.94
N ALA A 337 43.72 0.21 24.09
CA ALA A 337 44.00 -0.66 22.94
C ALA A 337 42.97 -0.40 21.83
N ALA A 338 43.24 -0.86 20.61
CA ALA A 338 42.43 -0.54 19.43
C ALA A 338 41.08 -1.27 19.38
N GLU A 339 41.09 -2.61 19.34
CA GLU A 339 39.87 -3.42 19.29
C GLU A 339 39.75 -4.31 20.53
N HIS A 340 40.78 -5.12 20.80
CA HIS A 340 40.79 -6.05 21.93
C HIS A 340 41.88 -5.70 22.94
N CYS A 341 41.58 -5.91 24.22
CA CYS A 341 42.54 -5.72 25.29
C CYS A 341 43.66 -6.77 25.19
N PRO A 342 44.95 -6.39 25.13
CA PRO A 342 46.05 -7.34 25.01
C PRO A 342 46.20 -8.24 26.25
N ARG A 343 45.63 -7.84 27.39
CA ARG A 343 45.72 -8.58 28.65
C ARG A 343 44.59 -9.58 28.87
N CYS A 344 43.37 -9.25 28.49
CA CYS A 344 42.18 -10.05 28.83
C CYS A 344 41.32 -10.43 27.63
N GLY A 345 41.70 -10.03 26.41
CA GLY A 345 40.97 -10.35 25.17
C GLY A 345 39.60 -9.71 25.02
N ILE A 346 39.09 -8.97 26.01
CA ILE A 346 37.79 -8.31 25.95
C ILE A 346 37.85 -7.12 24.99
N GLU A 347 36.77 -6.89 24.24
CA GLU A 347 36.61 -5.71 23.40
C GLU A 347 36.73 -4.41 24.20
N THR A 348 37.47 -3.47 23.65
CA THR A 348 37.60 -2.11 24.16
C THR A 348 36.44 -1.23 23.70
N SER A 349 36.14 -0.19 24.47
CA SER A 349 35.10 0.80 24.13
C SER A 349 35.63 2.21 24.34
N ALA A 350 35.22 3.15 23.49
CA ALA A 350 35.46 4.57 23.71
C ALA A 350 34.36 5.23 24.55
N ALA A 351 33.30 4.50 24.91
CA ALA A 351 32.21 5.03 25.70
C ALA A 351 32.69 5.42 27.11
N SER A 352 32.47 6.67 27.48
CA SER A 352 32.82 7.21 28.79
C SER A 352 31.72 8.10 29.33
N ARG A 353 31.51 8.06 30.64
CA ARG A 353 30.69 9.09 31.31
C ARG A 353 31.45 10.41 31.30
N MET A 354 30.78 11.48 30.87
CA MET A 354 31.28 12.84 30.87
C MET A 354 30.20 13.80 31.34
N HIS A 355 30.64 14.86 32.02
CA HIS A 355 29.80 15.97 32.46
C HIS A 355 29.89 17.09 31.42
N ILE A 356 28.82 17.30 30.64
CA ILE A 356 28.85 18.14 29.45
C ILE A 356 28.01 19.40 29.66
N ASP A 357 28.58 20.57 29.35
CA ASP A 357 27.86 21.85 29.30
C ASP A 357 27.12 21.99 27.97
N VAL A 358 25.87 21.54 27.93
CA VAL A 358 25.02 21.60 26.73
C VAL A 358 24.67 23.03 26.38
N LYS A 359 24.55 23.92 27.37
CA LYS A 359 24.23 25.34 27.14
C LYS A 359 25.34 26.03 26.34
N LYS A 360 26.60 25.82 26.74
CA LYS A 360 27.75 26.36 26.01
C LYS A 360 27.84 25.78 24.61
N LEU A 361 27.77 24.45 24.46
CA LEU A 361 27.88 23.80 23.15
C LEU A 361 26.78 24.23 22.19
N TYR A 362 25.56 24.41 22.69
CA TYR A 362 24.44 24.84 21.88
C TYR A 362 24.62 26.30 21.40
N ALA A 363 25.09 27.19 22.27
CA ALA A 363 25.40 28.56 21.90
C ALA A 363 26.57 28.64 20.88
N GLU A 364 27.62 27.84 21.06
CA GLU A 364 28.73 27.72 20.10
C GLU A 364 28.23 27.20 18.75
N ALA A 365 27.39 26.15 18.74
CA ALA A 365 26.84 25.60 17.50
C ALA A 365 25.99 26.62 16.73
N LEU A 366 25.16 27.42 17.41
CA LEU A 366 24.38 28.51 16.78
C LEU A 366 25.29 29.59 16.19
N ALA A 367 26.35 29.96 16.91
CA ALA A 367 27.32 30.95 16.44
C ALA A 367 28.12 30.45 15.23
N ASN A 368 28.52 29.18 15.21
CA ASN A 368 29.31 28.58 14.13
C ASN A 368 28.59 28.64 12.79
N ILE A 369 27.29 28.34 12.77
CA ILE A 369 26.48 28.33 11.53
C ILE A 369 25.75 29.66 11.29
N ASN A 370 25.88 30.62 12.21
CA ASN A 370 25.19 31.91 12.20
C ASN A 370 23.67 31.79 12.00
N GLU A 371 23.03 30.93 12.80
CA GLU A 371 21.58 30.69 12.75
C GLU A 371 20.88 31.08 14.05
N ARG A 372 19.57 31.33 13.94
CA ARG A 372 18.72 31.58 15.11
C ARG A 372 18.31 30.28 15.78
N GLU A 373 17.96 30.39 17.06
CA GLU A 373 17.43 29.27 17.83
C GLU A 373 16.13 28.73 17.18
N PRO A 374 16.06 27.43 16.81
CA PRO A 374 14.86 26.82 16.26
C PRO A 374 13.77 26.64 17.34
N GLU A 375 12.52 26.48 16.92
CA GLU A 375 11.39 26.28 17.84
C GLU A 375 11.55 25.03 18.71
N THR A 376 11.97 23.92 18.11
CA THR A 376 12.23 22.69 18.84
C THR A 376 13.48 21.99 18.32
N LEU A 377 14.41 21.67 19.23
CA LEU A 377 15.55 20.81 18.94
C LEU A 377 15.50 19.56 19.81
N LYS A 378 15.38 18.40 19.17
CA LYS A 378 15.20 17.09 19.84
C LYS A 378 16.42 16.22 19.64
N GLY A 379 17.01 15.76 20.74
CA GLY A 379 18.09 14.78 20.76
C GLY A 379 17.59 13.36 21.05
N VAL A 380 18.46 12.56 21.62
CA VAL A 380 18.16 11.19 22.08
C VAL A 380 18.40 11.08 23.59
N ILE A 381 17.72 10.15 24.27
CA ILE A 381 17.96 9.94 25.72
C ILE A 381 19.40 9.46 25.95
N GLY A 382 19.89 8.58 25.09
CA GLY A 382 21.26 8.08 25.12
C GLY A 382 21.61 7.46 23.78
N LEU A 383 22.90 7.40 23.49
CA LEU A 383 23.41 6.83 22.24
C LEU A 383 23.40 5.30 22.32
N THR A 384 22.99 4.65 21.24
CA THR A 384 22.89 3.18 21.18
C THR A 384 24.05 2.52 20.45
N SER A 385 24.91 3.32 19.80
CA SER A 385 26.13 2.85 19.15
C SER A 385 27.16 2.30 20.15
N ARG A 386 28.10 1.51 19.66
CA ARG A 386 29.16 0.84 20.44
C ARG A 386 30.02 1.85 21.20
N ASP A 387 30.52 2.85 20.49
CA ASP A 387 31.43 3.86 21.03
C ASP A 387 30.70 5.11 21.57
N LYS A 388 29.36 5.15 21.49
CA LYS A 388 28.54 6.31 21.87
C LYS A 388 28.98 7.60 21.15
N THR A 389 29.25 7.49 19.85
CA THR A 389 29.65 8.62 19.00
C THR A 389 28.48 9.59 18.81
N PRO A 390 28.59 10.85 19.27
CA PRO A 390 27.56 11.86 19.06
C PRO A 390 27.64 12.46 17.65
N GLU A 391 26.53 13.00 17.19
CA GLU A 391 26.48 13.86 16.01
C GLU A 391 26.66 15.35 16.41
N PRO A 392 27.32 16.18 15.57
CA PRO A 392 27.42 17.62 15.80
C PRO A 392 26.05 18.30 15.92
N LEU A 393 25.93 19.25 16.86
CA LEU A 393 24.66 19.96 17.12
C LEU A 393 24.24 20.86 15.96
N GLU A 394 25.21 21.39 15.22
CA GLU A 394 25.02 22.21 14.03
C GLU A 394 24.11 21.51 13.01
N LYS A 395 24.34 20.22 12.75
CA LYS A 395 23.49 19.40 11.88
C LYS A 395 22.05 19.36 12.40
N GLY A 396 21.88 19.17 13.71
CA GLY A 396 20.58 19.16 14.37
C GLY A 396 19.80 20.47 14.22
N ILE A 397 20.49 21.60 14.37
CA ILE A 397 19.88 22.94 14.25
C ILE A 397 19.40 23.17 12.82
N LEU A 398 20.23 22.86 11.82
CA LEU A 398 19.84 22.98 10.41
C LEU A 398 18.68 22.06 10.05
N ARG A 399 18.64 20.83 10.59
CA ARG A 399 17.49 19.93 10.38
C ARG A 399 16.21 20.45 11.03
N ALA A 400 16.30 21.00 12.24
CA ALA A 400 15.15 21.60 12.91
C ALA A 400 14.62 22.83 12.16
N LYS A 401 15.51 23.67 11.61
CA LYS A 401 15.16 24.80 10.73
C LYS A 401 14.33 24.35 9.52
N HIS A 402 14.72 23.25 8.89
CA HIS A 402 14.02 22.70 7.71
C HIS A 402 12.85 21.77 8.07
N GLY A 403 12.61 21.51 9.35
CA GLY A 403 11.53 20.61 9.80
C GLY A 403 11.72 19.14 9.40
N ILE A 404 12.97 18.68 9.27
CA ILE A 404 13.31 17.30 8.90
C ILE A 404 13.85 16.50 10.10
N ASN A 405 13.68 15.18 10.07
CA ASN A 405 14.09 14.29 11.16
C ASN A 405 14.95 13.17 10.62
N ILE A 406 15.84 12.66 11.47
CA ILE A 406 16.77 11.59 11.09
C ILE A 406 16.32 10.23 11.60
N PHE A 407 16.86 9.21 10.94
CA PHE A 407 16.86 7.86 11.42
C PHE A 407 18.14 7.54 12.23
N LYS A 408 18.28 6.29 12.65
CA LYS A 408 19.32 5.82 13.60
C LYS A 408 20.76 5.97 13.08
N ASP A 409 20.91 6.07 11.76
CA ASP A 409 22.19 6.13 11.07
C ASP A 409 22.57 7.55 10.60
N GLY A 410 21.76 8.56 10.96
CA GLY A 410 21.97 9.97 10.59
C GLY A 410 21.32 10.39 9.28
N THR A 411 20.78 9.45 8.50
CA THR A 411 20.11 9.72 7.21
C THR A 411 18.67 10.17 7.40
N VAL A 412 18.14 10.89 6.41
CA VAL A 412 16.72 11.25 6.33
C VAL A 412 16.04 10.34 5.31
N ARG A 413 14.92 9.73 5.69
CA ARG A 413 14.26 8.69 4.90
C ARG A 413 12.79 8.98 4.68
N TYR A 414 12.31 8.58 3.52
CA TYR A 414 10.91 8.65 3.15
C TYR A 414 10.42 7.27 2.72
N ASP A 415 9.38 6.74 3.37
CA ASP A 415 8.81 5.41 3.10
C ASP A 415 7.68 5.53 2.08
N LEU A 416 7.70 4.67 1.06
CA LEU A 416 6.69 4.56 0.01
C LEU A 416 6.31 3.11 -0.20
N THR A 417 5.06 2.85 -0.59
CA THR A 417 4.71 1.54 -1.14
C THR A 417 5.36 1.35 -2.50
N ASP A 418 5.98 0.20 -2.74
CA ASP A 418 6.59 -0.13 -4.01
C ASP A 418 5.54 -0.58 -5.04
N LEU A 419 5.57 0.04 -6.23
CA LEU A 419 4.78 -0.41 -7.38
C LEU A 419 5.69 -0.60 -8.60
N PRO A 420 5.59 -1.75 -9.30
CA PRO A 420 6.34 -1.98 -10.51
C PRO A 420 5.74 -1.18 -11.67
N LEU A 421 6.59 -0.59 -12.51
CA LEU A 421 6.20 0.07 -13.74
C LEU A 421 7.29 -0.12 -14.79
N THR A 422 6.91 -0.45 -16.02
CA THR A 422 7.85 -0.59 -17.15
C THR A 422 7.70 0.53 -18.16
N HIS A 423 6.53 1.18 -18.22
CA HIS A 423 6.21 2.20 -19.20
C HIS A 423 5.45 3.35 -18.56
N PHE A 424 5.63 4.56 -19.07
CA PHE A 424 4.89 5.73 -18.59
C PHE A 424 4.72 6.75 -19.71
N PRO A 425 3.58 7.46 -19.79
CA PRO A 425 3.49 8.67 -20.57
C PRO A 425 4.01 9.88 -19.77
N PRO A 426 4.73 10.83 -20.41
CA PRO A 426 5.22 12.05 -19.77
C PRO A 426 4.16 12.85 -19.01
N SER A 427 2.93 12.89 -19.53
CA SER A 427 1.80 13.63 -18.95
C SER A 427 1.43 13.16 -17.54
N GLU A 428 1.57 11.86 -17.25
CA GLU A 428 1.22 11.26 -15.96
C GLU A 428 2.22 11.58 -14.84
N ILE A 429 3.50 11.71 -15.20
CA ILE A 429 4.58 11.96 -14.25
C ILE A 429 4.89 13.46 -14.08
N GLY A 430 4.14 14.32 -14.78
CA GLY A 430 4.24 15.78 -14.70
C GLY A 430 5.61 16.32 -15.14
N THR A 431 6.27 15.68 -16.09
CA THR A 431 7.61 16.07 -16.55
C THR A 431 7.58 16.53 -18.00
N SER A 432 8.25 17.64 -18.31
CA SER A 432 8.27 18.19 -19.67
C SER A 432 9.06 17.32 -20.63
N LEU A 433 8.70 17.38 -21.92
CA LEU A 433 9.40 16.63 -22.96
C LEU A 433 10.85 17.07 -23.11
N GLU A 434 11.16 18.37 -22.96
CA GLU A 434 12.55 18.83 -22.99
C GLU A 434 13.35 18.19 -21.86
N LYS A 435 12.77 18.12 -20.65
CA LYS A 435 13.45 17.54 -19.50
C LYS A 435 13.68 16.04 -19.65
N LEU A 436 12.72 15.30 -20.20
CA LEU A 436 12.88 13.88 -20.50
C LEU A 436 13.98 13.63 -21.54
N LYS A 437 14.06 14.48 -22.57
CA LYS A 437 15.15 14.44 -23.56
C LYS A 437 16.52 14.69 -22.92
N GLU A 438 16.63 15.66 -22.00
CA GLU A 438 17.86 15.86 -21.21
C GLU A 438 18.23 14.62 -20.37
N LEU A 439 17.23 13.90 -19.86
CA LEU A 439 17.41 12.67 -19.07
C LEU A 439 17.75 11.44 -19.94
N GLY A 440 17.68 11.57 -21.27
CA GLY A 440 18.04 10.53 -22.23
C GLY A 440 16.85 9.72 -22.77
N TYR A 441 15.63 10.24 -22.67
CA TYR A 441 14.43 9.69 -23.31
C TYR A 441 14.19 10.41 -24.63
N THR A 442 14.48 9.75 -25.75
CA THR A 442 14.43 10.35 -27.09
C THR A 442 13.36 9.75 -27.99
N GLU A 443 13.05 8.48 -27.77
CA GLU A 443 12.08 7.69 -28.52
C GLU A 443 11.06 7.10 -27.55
N ASP A 444 9.88 6.81 -28.06
CA ASP A 444 8.83 6.08 -27.36
C ASP A 444 9.05 4.56 -27.46
N PHE A 445 8.16 3.78 -26.85
CA PHE A 445 8.28 2.31 -26.83
C PHE A 445 8.18 1.64 -28.23
N LYS A 446 7.70 2.37 -29.25
CA LYS A 446 7.60 1.89 -30.63
C LYS A 446 8.82 2.31 -31.48
N GLY A 447 9.76 3.07 -30.90
CA GLY A 447 10.90 3.64 -31.62
C GLY A 447 10.56 4.93 -32.38
N GLU A 448 9.40 5.55 -32.12
CA GLU A 448 9.05 6.85 -32.71
C GLU A 448 9.62 7.99 -31.86
N LEU A 449 9.99 9.11 -32.49
CA LEU A 449 10.53 10.26 -31.76
C LEU A 449 9.53 10.81 -30.74
N LEU A 450 10.02 11.11 -29.54
CA LEU A 450 9.20 11.66 -28.46
C LEU A 450 8.84 13.13 -28.74
N THR A 451 7.60 13.35 -29.18
CA THR A 451 7.06 14.64 -29.63
C THR A 451 5.78 15.06 -28.90
N SER A 452 5.06 14.10 -28.31
CA SER A 452 3.84 14.33 -27.53
C SER A 452 3.98 13.86 -26.08
N ALA A 453 3.25 14.50 -25.16
CA ALA A 453 3.21 14.11 -23.76
C ALA A 453 2.36 12.84 -23.50
N ASP A 454 1.57 12.42 -24.48
CA ASP A 454 0.72 11.23 -24.41
C ASP A 454 1.38 9.99 -25.04
N GLN A 455 2.58 10.14 -25.63
CA GLN A 455 3.37 9.00 -26.09
C GLN A 455 3.91 8.23 -24.89
N ILE A 456 3.88 6.90 -24.97
CA ILE A 456 4.32 6.02 -23.90
C ILE A 456 5.83 5.76 -24.03
N SER A 457 6.62 6.10 -23.01
CA SER A 457 8.07 5.85 -22.96
C SER A 457 8.38 4.62 -22.12
N GLU A 458 9.36 3.82 -22.54
CA GLU A 458 9.89 2.70 -21.74
C GLU A 458 10.78 3.22 -20.61
N LEU A 459 10.48 2.84 -19.37
CA LEU A 459 11.17 3.27 -18.15
C LEU A 459 12.54 2.62 -18.05
N LYS A 460 13.60 3.43 -17.98
CA LYS A 460 14.96 2.92 -17.75
C LYS A 460 15.06 2.27 -16.38
N VAL A 461 15.81 1.17 -16.29
CA VAL A 461 15.82 0.25 -15.14
C VAL A 461 16.16 0.83 -13.77
N GLN A 462 16.81 2.00 -13.68
CA GLN A 462 17.16 2.68 -12.42
C GLN A 462 16.46 4.04 -12.26
N ASP A 463 15.55 4.39 -13.16
CA ASP A 463 14.73 5.58 -13.04
C ASP A 463 13.48 5.28 -12.18
N ILE A 464 13.08 6.26 -11.38
CA ILE A 464 11.96 6.15 -10.44
C ILE A 464 11.04 7.37 -10.53
N ILE A 465 9.76 7.14 -10.21
CA ILE A 465 8.73 8.17 -10.11
C ILE A 465 8.18 8.14 -8.69
N LEU A 466 8.20 9.28 -8.02
CA LEU A 466 7.84 9.39 -6.61
C LEU A 466 6.49 10.08 -6.41
N SER A 467 5.87 9.90 -5.25
CA SER A 467 4.67 10.68 -4.91
C SER A 467 4.99 12.19 -4.80
N LYS A 468 4.04 13.05 -5.15
CA LYS A 468 4.16 14.51 -4.92
C LYS A 468 4.40 14.85 -3.44
N ASP A 469 3.83 14.04 -2.54
CA ASP A 469 4.02 14.18 -1.09
C ASP A 469 5.47 13.90 -0.67
N ALA A 470 6.16 12.97 -1.35
CA ALA A 470 7.60 12.73 -1.17
C ALA A 470 8.43 13.92 -1.68
N GLY A 471 8.09 14.46 -2.85
CA GLY A 471 8.78 15.62 -3.45
C GLY A 471 8.85 16.82 -2.50
N GLY A 472 7.73 17.16 -1.85
CA GLY A 472 7.67 18.26 -0.89
C GLY A 472 8.55 18.06 0.35
N TYR A 473 8.72 16.82 0.83
CA TYR A 473 9.62 16.54 1.96
C TYR A 473 11.09 16.49 1.53
N LEU A 474 11.38 15.86 0.39
CA LEU A 474 12.73 15.73 -0.15
C LEU A 474 13.33 17.07 -0.58
N LEU A 475 12.51 18.02 -1.03
CA LEU A 475 12.92 19.40 -1.25
C LEU A 475 13.54 20.03 0.01
N LYS A 476 12.93 19.81 1.18
CA LYS A 476 13.46 20.29 2.47
C LYS A 476 14.77 19.61 2.82
N VAL A 477 14.93 18.33 2.47
CA VAL A 477 16.20 17.61 2.66
C VAL A 477 17.28 18.17 1.76
N ALA A 478 16.97 18.48 0.49
CA ALA A 478 17.92 19.11 -0.43
C ALA A 478 18.38 20.49 0.07
N GLN A 479 17.44 21.33 0.52
CA GLN A 479 17.74 22.64 1.12
C GLN A 479 18.57 22.53 2.39
N PHE A 480 18.31 21.52 3.22
CA PHE A 480 19.16 21.19 4.37
C PHE A 480 20.58 20.79 3.94
N VAL A 481 20.73 19.95 2.92
CA VAL A 481 22.05 19.52 2.43
C VAL A 481 22.84 20.73 1.94
N ASP A 482 22.21 21.65 1.20
CA ASP A 482 22.87 22.88 0.73
C ASP A 482 23.27 23.79 1.89
N ASP A 483 22.37 24.03 2.85
CA ASP A 483 22.69 24.80 4.06
C ASP A 483 23.83 24.14 4.86
N LEU A 484 23.86 22.81 4.93
CA LEU A 484 24.92 22.06 5.61
C LEU A 484 26.26 22.20 4.88
N LEU A 485 26.27 22.09 3.56
CA LEU A 485 27.47 22.30 2.74
C LEU A 485 28.02 23.71 2.93
N VAL A 486 27.16 24.73 2.84
CA VAL A 486 27.56 26.14 2.94
C VAL A 486 27.99 26.51 4.36
N LYS A 487 27.15 26.23 5.36
CA LYS A 487 27.33 26.78 6.72
C LYS A 487 28.22 25.94 7.63
N PHE A 488 28.27 24.63 7.41
CA PHE A 488 29.05 23.73 8.27
C PHE A 488 30.34 23.27 7.58
N TYR A 489 30.29 22.98 6.28
CA TYR A 489 31.46 22.50 5.54
C TYR A 489 32.18 23.59 4.72
N ASN A 490 31.64 24.81 4.62
CA ASN A 490 32.19 25.90 3.80
C ASN A 490 32.41 25.51 2.33
N LEU A 491 31.45 24.78 1.76
CA LEU A 491 31.44 24.34 0.36
C LEU A 491 30.30 25.03 -0.41
N ALA A 492 30.36 24.95 -1.74
CA ALA A 492 29.26 25.41 -2.59
C ALA A 492 27.99 24.54 -2.38
N PRO A 493 26.78 25.12 -2.52
CA PRO A 493 25.54 24.36 -2.52
C PRO A 493 25.52 23.38 -3.70
N TYR A 494 24.88 22.23 -3.52
CA TYR A 494 24.83 21.16 -4.51
C TYR A 494 23.53 21.17 -5.32
N TYR A 495 22.37 21.20 -4.65
CA TYR A 495 21.07 21.07 -5.32
C TYR A 495 20.54 22.40 -5.84
N ASN A 496 20.63 23.47 -5.05
CA ASN A 496 20.01 24.78 -5.31
C ASN A 496 18.50 24.71 -5.59
N ALA A 497 17.82 23.69 -5.04
CA ALA A 497 16.42 23.39 -5.32
C ALA A 497 15.45 24.34 -4.60
N LYS A 498 14.53 24.94 -5.36
CA LYS A 498 13.45 25.82 -4.89
C LYS A 498 12.08 25.15 -4.99
N SER A 499 11.91 24.25 -5.94
CA SER A 499 10.71 23.43 -6.09
C SER A 499 11.05 21.94 -6.21
N SER A 500 10.05 21.07 -6.11
CA SER A 500 10.23 19.62 -6.28
C SER A 500 10.80 19.27 -7.65
N GLU A 501 10.42 20.02 -8.69
CA GLU A 501 10.82 19.80 -10.08
C GLU A 501 12.33 20.02 -10.29
N ASP A 502 12.97 20.84 -9.45
CA ASP A 502 14.43 21.03 -9.49
C ASP A 502 15.21 19.76 -9.09
N LEU A 503 14.54 18.78 -8.46
CA LEU A 503 15.13 17.48 -8.11
C LEU A 503 15.07 16.46 -9.26
N LEU A 504 14.45 16.78 -10.40
CA LEU A 504 14.42 15.89 -11.55
C LEU A 504 15.83 15.67 -12.11
N GLY A 505 16.23 14.41 -12.20
CA GLY A 505 17.59 13.97 -12.52
C GLY A 505 18.51 13.81 -11.30
N ALA A 506 18.08 14.21 -10.10
CA ALA A 506 18.85 13.97 -8.88
C ALA A 506 18.91 12.47 -8.57
N LEU A 507 20.03 12.07 -7.96
CA LEU A 507 20.27 10.69 -7.56
C LEU A 507 19.78 10.41 -6.14
N PHE A 508 19.21 9.24 -5.98
CA PHE A 508 18.63 8.72 -4.76
C PHE A 508 19.22 7.34 -4.44
N VAL A 509 19.08 6.95 -3.18
CA VAL A 509 19.35 5.60 -2.72
C VAL A 509 18.02 4.99 -2.30
N GLY A 510 17.57 3.99 -3.05
CA GLY A 510 16.48 3.11 -2.65
C GLY A 510 16.98 2.03 -1.69
N LEU A 511 16.30 1.82 -0.57
CA LEU A 511 16.67 0.82 0.41
C LEU A 511 15.42 0.14 0.97
N ALA A 512 15.39 -1.19 0.91
CA ALA A 512 14.32 -1.97 1.51
C ALA A 512 14.55 -2.17 3.03
N PRO A 513 13.50 -2.10 3.86
CA PRO A 513 13.54 -2.59 5.24
C PRO A 513 14.17 -3.98 5.34
N HIS A 514 14.93 -4.22 6.42
CA HIS A 514 15.65 -5.48 6.66
C HIS A 514 16.76 -5.82 5.65
N THR A 515 17.16 -4.89 4.77
CA THR A 515 18.33 -5.05 3.89
C THR A 515 19.43 -4.06 4.25
N SER A 516 20.61 -4.19 3.65
CA SER A 516 21.74 -3.26 3.88
C SER A 516 22.46 -2.82 2.61
N ALA A 517 21.97 -3.26 1.46
CA ALA A 517 22.45 -2.85 0.14
C ALA A 517 21.44 -1.85 -0.41
N GLY A 518 21.83 -0.59 -0.51
CA GLY A 518 21.06 0.43 -1.22
C GLY A 518 21.25 0.27 -2.73
N VAL A 519 20.26 0.66 -3.50
CA VAL A 519 20.32 0.70 -4.96
C VAL A 519 20.26 2.15 -5.40
N LEU A 520 21.22 2.57 -6.22
CA LEU A 520 21.24 3.90 -6.80
C LEU A 520 20.09 4.02 -7.80
N CYS A 521 19.34 5.12 -7.73
CA CYS A 521 18.28 5.43 -8.68
C CYS A 521 18.25 6.91 -9.00
N ARG A 522 17.53 7.28 -10.06
CA ARG A 522 17.39 8.67 -10.52
C ARG A 522 15.92 9.04 -10.60
N LEU A 523 15.58 10.21 -10.08
CA LEU A 523 14.20 10.72 -10.13
C LEU A 523 13.90 11.28 -11.51
N ILE A 524 12.79 10.84 -12.12
CA ILE A 524 12.35 11.36 -13.44
C ILE A 524 11.00 12.05 -13.45
N GLY A 525 10.21 11.94 -12.37
CA GLY A 525 8.90 12.59 -12.29
C GLY A 525 8.16 12.33 -10.99
N TYR A 526 6.96 12.89 -10.89
CA TYR A 526 6.09 12.76 -9.73
C TYR A 526 4.67 12.33 -10.07
N THR A 527 4.09 11.51 -9.22
CA THR A 527 2.71 11.01 -9.33
C THR A 527 1.82 11.50 -8.18
N THR A 528 0.51 11.51 -8.40
CA THR A 528 -0.50 11.77 -7.35
C THR A 528 -0.70 10.57 -6.43
N ALA A 529 -0.36 9.35 -6.86
CA ALA A 529 -0.49 8.15 -6.06
C ALA A 529 0.44 8.17 -4.84
N SER A 530 -0.03 7.59 -3.74
CA SER A 530 0.75 7.38 -2.51
C SER A 530 1.65 6.13 -2.63
N ALA A 531 2.42 6.04 -3.71
CA ALA A 531 3.31 4.94 -4.04
C ALA A 531 4.58 5.45 -4.76
N GLY A 532 5.64 4.64 -4.75
CA GLY A 532 6.86 4.85 -5.51
C GLY A 532 6.93 3.87 -6.68
N PHE A 533 6.84 4.39 -7.91
CA PHE A 533 6.97 3.57 -9.11
C PHE A 533 8.43 3.43 -9.51
N GLY A 534 8.77 2.23 -9.98
CA GLY A 534 10.10 1.92 -10.50
C GLY A 534 10.09 0.63 -11.29
N HIS A 535 11.14 0.43 -12.07
CA HIS A 535 11.29 -0.79 -12.86
C HIS A 535 11.31 -2.04 -11.95
N PRO A 536 10.69 -3.18 -12.34
CA PRO A 536 10.71 -4.41 -11.55
C PRO A 536 12.11 -4.82 -11.06
N PHE A 537 13.14 -4.65 -11.89
CA PHE A 537 14.54 -4.90 -11.48
C PHE A 537 15.03 -4.00 -10.35
N PHE A 538 14.61 -2.74 -10.31
CA PHE A 538 14.95 -1.84 -9.21
C PHE A 538 14.34 -2.33 -7.90
N HIS A 539 13.11 -2.84 -7.91
CA HIS A 539 12.46 -3.43 -6.74
C HIS A 539 13.08 -4.77 -6.34
N ALA A 540 13.26 -5.69 -7.29
CA ALA A 540 13.90 -6.98 -7.06
C ALA A 540 15.34 -6.86 -6.55
N ALA A 541 16.12 -5.89 -7.04
CA ALA A 541 17.49 -5.64 -6.55
C ALA A 541 17.54 -5.24 -5.07
N LYS A 542 16.45 -4.66 -4.55
CA LYS A 542 16.28 -4.35 -3.13
C LYS A 542 15.68 -5.52 -2.34
N ARG A 543 15.52 -6.69 -2.97
CA ARG A 543 14.91 -7.91 -2.41
C ARG A 543 13.45 -7.70 -2.01
N ARG A 544 12.67 -7.15 -2.93
CA ARG A 544 11.23 -6.91 -2.80
C ARG A 544 10.46 -7.63 -3.90
N ASN A 545 9.27 -8.07 -3.53
CA ASN A 545 8.36 -8.84 -4.37
C ASN A 545 7.18 -8.01 -4.89
N CYS A 546 7.18 -6.68 -4.65
CA CYS A 546 6.12 -5.76 -5.07
C CYS A 546 4.69 -6.18 -4.68
N ASP A 547 4.52 -6.95 -3.60
CA ASP A 547 3.21 -7.42 -3.14
C ASP A 547 2.50 -6.39 -2.23
N GLY A 548 2.85 -5.11 -2.37
CA GLY A 548 2.44 -4.01 -1.48
C GLY A 548 3.33 -3.94 -0.25
N ASP A 549 4.64 -4.04 -0.47
CA ASP A 549 5.65 -3.84 0.53
C ASP A 549 6.02 -2.35 0.61
N GLU A 550 6.91 -2.01 1.54
CA GLU A 550 7.35 -0.63 1.75
C GLU A 550 8.84 -0.56 1.49
N ASP A 551 9.25 0.44 0.73
CA ASP A 551 10.64 0.80 0.52
C ASP A 551 10.91 2.22 0.98
N CYS A 552 12.16 2.52 1.29
CA CYS A 552 12.57 3.88 1.61
C CYS A 552 13.49 4.47 0.56
N VAL A 553 13.33 5.76 0.32
CA VAL A 553 14.20 6.56 -0.54
C VAL A 553 14.92 7.63 0.28
N MET A 554 16.16 7.89 -0.10
CA MET A 554 17.04 8.87 0.52
C MET A 554 17.75 9.65 -0.59
N LEU A 555 17.96 10.96 -0.42
CA LEU A 555 18.83 11.70 -1.33
C LEU A 555 20.26 11.15 -1.24
N LEU A 556 20.94 10.99 -2.38
CA LEU A 556 22.29 10.45 -2.40
C LEU A 556 23.25 11.29 -1.56
N MET A 557 23.26 12.61 -1.75
CA MET A 557 24.18 13.49 -1.01
C MET A 557 23.90 13.49 0.50
N ASP A 558 22.65 13.40 0.94
CA ASP A 558 22.32 13.26 2.37
C ASP A 558 22.92 11.96 2.92
N SER A 559 22.73 10.86 2.19
CA SER A 559 23.29 9.55 2.55
C SER A 559 24.80 9.60 2.67
N LEU A 560 25.51 10.25 1.73
CA LEU A 560 26.97 10.31 1.73
C LEU A 560 27.56 11.15 2.88
N ILE A 561 26.96 12.29 3.21
CA ILE A 561 27.56 13.25 4.17
C ILE A 561 27.06 13.08 5.61
N ASN A 562 25.94 12.38 5.81
CA ASN A 562 25.31 12.23 7.13
C ASN A 562 25.30 10.78 7.65
N PHE A 563 25.47 9.78 6.79
CA PHE A 563 25.63 8.40 7.24
C PHE A 563 26.97 8.18 7.97
N SER A 564 26.94 7.40 9.04
CA SER A 564 28.16 6.83 9.61
C SER A 564 27.90 5.49 10.29
N MET A 565 28.78 4.51 10.04
CA MET A 565 28.79 3.25 10.80
C MET A 565 28.97 3.46 12.31
N SER A 566 29.56 4.60 12.73
CA SER A 566 29.73 4.93 14.16
C SER A 566 28.41 5.25 14.87
N TYR A 567 27.33 5.54 14.14
CA TYR A 567 26.00 5.80 14.69
C TYR A 567 25.16 4.52 14.86
N LEU A 568 25.50 3.46 14.13
CA LEU A 568 24.73 2.24 14.12
C LEU A 568 24.75 1.53 15.49
N PRO A 569 23.61 0.97 15.93
CA PRO A 569 23.55 0.13 17.11
C PRO A 569 24.49 -1.08 17.00
N GLU A 570 25.02 -1.51 18.15
CA GLU A 570 25.96 -2.64 18.24
C GLU A 570 25.34 -3.99 17.85
N ARG A 571 24.04 -4.18 18.12
CA ARG A 571 23.33 -5.45 17.85
C ARG A 571 23.12 -5.63 16.35
N ARG A 572 23.30 -6.86 15.83
CA ARG A 572 23.10 -7.22 14.40
C ARG A 572 21.81 -6.65 13.80
N GLY A 573 20.68 -6.78 14.51
CA GLY A 573 19.38 -6.27 14.04
C GLY A 573 19.29 -4.73 13.92
N GLY A 574 20.25 -3.98 14.47
CA GLY A 574 20.35 -2.53 14.31
C GLY A 574 21.23 -2.07 13.14
N ARG A 575 22.05 -2.98 12.56
CA ARG A 575 22.85 -2.69 11.36
C ARG A 575 22.10 -3.01 10.06
N MET A 576 21.16 -3.95 10.12
CA MET A 576 20.16 -4.11 9.06
C MET A 576 19.35 -2.83 8.96
N ASP A 577 18.85 -2.51 7.76
CA ASP A 577 18.09 -1.29 7.47
C ASP A 577 18.96 -0.03 7.46
N ALA A 578 20.24 -0.12 7.05
CA ALA A 578 21.14 1.00 6.77
C ALA A 578 21.94 0.74 5.48
N PRO A 579 22.23 1.76 4.66
CA PRO A 579 22.92 1.58 3.38
C PRO A 579 24.42 1.33 3.60
N LEU A 580 24.79 0.12 4.00
CA LEU A 580 26.18 -0.29 4.24
C LEU A 580 26.98 -0.41 2.95
N VAL A 581 26.31 -0.85 1.88
CA VAL A 581 26.85 -0.93 0.53
C VAL A 581 25.84 -0.34 -0.43
N MET A 582 26.30 0.09 -1.60
CA MET A 582 25.44 0.69 -2.63
C MET A 582 25.73 0.07 -4.00
N THR A 583 24.70 -0.48 -4.62
CA THR A 583 24.74 -0.96 -6.01
C THR A 583 24.52 0.23 -6.94
N THR A 584 25.50 0.51 -7.80
CA THR A 584 25.46 1.66 -8.72
C THR A 584 24.89 1.31 -10.08
N ARG A 585 25.02 0.06 -10.51
CA ARG A 585 24.51 -0.46 -11.79
C ARG A 585 23.73 -1.74 -11.53
N LEU A 586 22.53 -1.83 -12.08
CA LEU A 586 21.73 -3.05 -11.99
C LEU A 586 22.17 -4.07 -13.04
N ASN A 587 22.47 -5.28 -12.57
CA ASN A 587 22.64 -6.45 -13.41
C ASN A 587 21.40 -7.35 -13.23
N PRO A 588 20.49 -7.44 -14.22
CA PRO A 588 19.29 -8.27 -14.13
C PRO A 588 19.59 -9.74 -13.80
N ALA A 589 20.77 -10.28 -14.16
CA ALA A 589 21.15 -11.65 -13.80
C ALA A 589 21.37 -11.87 -12.28
N GLU A 590 21.62 -10.80 -11.51
CA GLU A 590 21.91 -10.85 -10.08
C GLU A 590 20.71 -10.47 -9.20
N VAL A 591 19.61 -9.98 -9.80
CA VAL A 591 18.40 -9.65 -9.05
C VAL A 591 17.59 -10.90 -8.70
N ASP A 592 16.54 -10.72 -7.90
CA ASP A 592 15.65 -11.82 -7.51
C ASP A 592 14.99 -12.48 -8.73
N LYS A 593 14.74 -13.80 -8.62
CA LYS A 593 14.23 -14.64 -9.71
C LYS A 593 12.80 -14.29 -10.11
N GLU A 594 12.02 -13.73 -9.19
CA GLU A 594 10.65 -13.31 -9.48
C GLU A 594 10.60 -12.32 -10.65
N ALA A 595 11.56 -11.39 -10.72
CA ALA A 595 11.66 -10.47 -11.84
C ALA A 595 12.08 -11.13 -13.17
N HIS A 596 12.65 -12.35 -13.13
CA HIS A 596 12.97 -13.13 -14.34
C HIS A 596 11.73 -13.79 -14.95
N ASN A 597 10.66 -13.95 -14.16
CA ASN A 597 9.39 -14.52 -14.59
C ASN A 597 8.41 -13.48 -15.14
N LEU A 598 8.79 -12.19 -15.16
CA LEU A 598 8.00 -11.15 -15.82
C LEU A 598 7.84 -11.45 -17.30
N ASP A 599 6.59 -11.51 -17.75
CA ASP A 599 6.24 -11.67 -19.16
C ASP A 599 6.19 -10.34 -19.90
N LEU A 600 6.69 -10.35 -21.14
CA LEU A 600 6.94 -9.16 -21.96
C LEU A 600 6.12 -9.17 -23.25
N SER A 601 5.08 -10.01 -23.31
CA SER A 601 4.29 -10.22 -24.54
C SER A 601 3.23 -9.12 -24.69
N TYR A 602 3.14 -8.48 -25.86
CA TYR A 602 2.06 -7.53 -26.17
C TYR A 602 0.69 -8.21 -26.31
N THR A 603 0.68 -9.48 -26.68
CA THR A 603 -0.53 -10.29 -26.79
C THR A 603 -0.18 -11.72 -26.45
N TYR A 604 -1.04 -12.40 -25.68
CA TYR A 604 -0.85 -13.81 -25.39
C TYR A 604 -1.26 -14.67 -26.60
N PRO A 605 -0.54 -15.77 -26.89
CA PRO A 605 -0.88 -16.67 -27.98
C PRO A 605 -2.15 -17.47 -27.68
N LEU A 606 -2.88 -17.94 -28.71
CA LEU A 606 -4.08 -18.76 -28.55
C LEU A 606 -3.82 -20.05 -27.76
N GLU A 607 -2.62 -20.60 -27.88
CA GLU A 607 -2.18 -21.76 -27.09
C GLU A 607 -2.21 -21.49 -25.58
N PHE A 608 -2.01 -20.26 -25.13
CA PHE A 608 -2.11 -19.91 -23.71
C PHE A 608 -3.56 -20.06 -23.22
N TYR A 609 -4.52 -19.46 -23.93
CA TYR A 609 -5.93 -19.52 -23.55
C TYR A 609 -6.46 -20.95 -23.57
N THR A 610 -6.16 -21.72 -24.63
CA THR A 610 -6.58 -23.12 -24.74
C THR A 610 -5.94 -24.03 -23.69
N ALA A 611 -4.68 -23.80 -23.32
CA ALA A 611 -4.02 -24.53 -22.24
C ALA A 611 -4.59 -24.17 -20.85
N SER A 612 -5.00 -22.91 -20.65
CA SER A 612 -5.62 -22.45 -19.39
C SER A 612 -6.92 -23.21 -19.08
N MET A 613 -7.72 -23.53 -20.11
CA MET A 613 -8.96 -24.30 -19.99
C MET A 613 -8.74 -25.75 -19.54
N ASN A 614 -7.53 -26.28 -19.71
CA ASN A 614 -7.15 -27.63 -19.29
C ASN A 614 -6.37 -27.64 -17.97
N ASN A 615 -6.31 -26.50 -17.26
CA ASN A 615 -5.53 -26.31 -16.05
C ASN A 615 -4.05 -26.72 -16.23
N ALA A 616 -3.48 -26.41 -17.39
CA ALA A 616 -2.11 -26.79 -17.73
C ALA A 616 -1.08 -26.23 -16.74
N ASN A 617 0.07 -26.89 -16.63
CA ASN A 617 1.17 -26.36 -15.85
C ASN A 617 1.76 -25.15 -16.59
N PRO A 618 1.95 -23.98 -15.94
CA PRO A 618 2.52 -22.81 -16.61
C PRO A 618 3.85 -23.11 -17.30
N LYS A 619 4.68 -24.02 -16.76
CA LYS A 619 5.98 -24.41 -17.35
C LYS A 619 5.87 -25.00 -18.75
N ASP A 620 4.74 -25.63 -19.09
CA ASP A 620 4.54 -26.23 -20.42
C ASP A 620 4.48 -25.15 -21.52
N LEU A 621 4.09 -23.93 -21.16
CA LEU A 621 4.02 -22.76 -22.04
C LEU A 621 5.24 -21.84 -21.94
N GLU A 622 6.18 -22.11 -21.04
CA GLU A 622 7.34 -21.25 -20.80
C GLU A 622 8.11 -20.98 -22.09
N SER A 623 8.20 -21.97 -22.99
CA SER A 623 8.87 -21.81 -24.30
C SER A 623 8.18 -20.83 -25.26
N LYS A 624 6.86 -20.61 -25.10
CA LYS A 624 6.01 -19.80 -25.99
C LYS A 624 5.85 -18.36 -25.52
N ILE A 625 5.94 -18.10 -24.22
CA ILE A 625 5.81 -16.75 -23.65
C ILE A 625 7.17 -16.06 -23.63
N ASP A 626 7.23 -14.79 -24.03
CA ASP A 626 8.46 -14.01 -23.88
C ASP A 626 8.65 -13.59 -22.42
N LEU A 627 9.76 -14.00 -21.81
CA LEU A 627 10.09 -13.82 -20.41
C LEU A 627 11.44 -13.12 -20.28
N VAL A 628 11.60 -12.32 -19.23
CA VAL A 628 12.89 -11.69 -18.91
C VAL A 628 14.03 -12.72 -18.83
N SER A 629 13.77 -13.90 -18.27
CA SER A 629 14.74 -15.00 -18.15
C SER A 629 15.40 -15.38 -19.48
N LYS A 630 14.70 -15.23 -20.60
CA LYS A 630 15.20 -15.54 -21.95
C LYS A 630 16.10 -14.45 -22.55
N ARG A 631 16.04 -13.23 -22.00
CA ARG A 631 16.79 -12.07 -22.48
C ARG A 631 18.07 -11.80 -21.68
N LEU A 632 18.24 -12.47 -20.54
CA LEU A 632 19.42 -12.32 -19.68
C LEU A 632 20.73 -12.59 -20.43
N GLY A 633 21.72 -11.71 -20.23
CA GLY A 633 23.02 -11.80 -20.90
C GLY A 633 23.08 -11.17 -22.29
N SER A 634 21.97 -10.63 -22.80
CA SER A 634 21.91 -9.80 -24.02
C SER A 634 21.62 -8.34 -23.68
N ASP A 635 21.77 -7.43 -24.63
CA ASP A 635 21.41 -6.00 -24.43
C ASP A 635 19.89 -5.82 -24.24
N ALA A 636 19.07 -6.71 -24.80
CA ALA A 636 17.61 -6.72 -24.66
C ALA A 636 17.12 -7.04 -23.23
N GLN A 637 18.03 -7.30 -22.28
CA GLN A 637 17.68 -7.40 -20.87
C GLN A 637 17.27 -6.06 -20.25
N TYR A 638 17.61 -4.93 -20.87
CA TYR A 638 17.38 -3.58 -20.30
C TYR A 638 16.26 -2.80 -20.99
N GLU A 639 15.91 -3.16 -22.23
CA GLU A 639 15.03 -2.39 -23.12
C GLU A 639 14.20 -3.35 -24.01
N GLY A 640 13.16 -2.83 -24.67
CA GLY A 640 12.26 -3.57 -25.55
C GLY A 640 11.19 -4.37 -24.81
N PHE A 641 10.75 -3.91 -23.64
CA PHE A 641 9.75 -4.59 -22.83
C PHE A 641 8.36 -4.37 -23.45
N GLY A 642 7.54 -5.42 -23.49
CA GLY A 642 6.14 -5.31 -23.90
C GLY A 642 5.19 -5.28 -22.71
N PHE A 643 3.96 -4.86 -22.96
CA PHE A 643 2.84 -4.94 -22.04
C PHE A 643 1.55 -5.21 -22.84
N SER A 644 0.59 -5.92 -22.25
CA SER A 644 -0.60 -6.37 -22.96
C SER A 644 -1.84 -5.48 -22.78
N PHE A 645 -1.91 -4.71 -21.70
CA PHE A 645 -3.06 -3.85 -21.39
C PHE A 645 -2.61 -2.42 -21.12
N ASP A 646 -3.33 -1.46 -21.71
CA ASP A 646 -3.06 -0.04 -21.54
C ASP A 646 -3.83 0.55 -20.36
N THR A 647 -3.38 1.68 -19.85
CA THR A 647 -4.07 2.46 -18.82
C THR A 647 -4.01 3.93 -19.16
N THR A 648 -5.11 4.64 -18.93
CA THR A 648 -5.18 6.10 -19.19
C THR A 648 -4.39 6.91 -18.17
N ASN A 649 -4.21 6.39 -16.95
CA ASN A 649 -3.40 7.02 -15.92
C ASN A 649 -2.94 6.01 -14.87
N ILE A 650 -1.62 5.86 -14.65
CA ILE A 650 -1.04 4.96 -13.62
C ILE A 650 -1.47 5.29 -12.19
N ALA A 651 -1.98 6.49 -11.95
CA ALA A 651 -2.48 6.97 -10.66
C ALA A 651 -3.97 7.31 -10.68
N SER A 652 -4.72 6.77 -11.64
CA SER A 652 -6.18 6.86 -11.62
C SER A 652 -6.76 6.18 -10.38
N GLY A 653 -7.88 6.73 -9.89
CA GLY A 653 -8.54 6.27 -8.67
C GLY A 653 -8.31 7.15 -7.45
N PRO A 654 -8.72 6.69 -6.25
CA PRO A 654 -8.61 7.47 -5.02
C PRO A 654 -7.14 7.73 -4.65
N LYS A 655 -6.83 8.97 -4.26
CA LYS A 655 -5.46 9.35 -3.83
C LYS A 655 -4.97 8.54 -2.64
N ASN A 656 -5.86 8.28 -1.68
CA ASN A 656 -5.57 7.53 -0.47
C ASN A 656 -6.72 6.59 -0.16
N SER A 657 -6.42 5.45 0.46
CA SER A 657 -7.44 4.56 0.98
C SER A 657 -8.27 5.25 2.08
N SER A 658 -9.59 5.07 2.03
CA SER A 658 -10.53 5.44 3.11
C SER A 658 -10.13 4.86 4.46
N TYR A 659 -9.41 3.75 4.48
CA TYR A 659 -8.90 3.16 5.71
C TYR A 659 -7.94 4.09 6.48
N LYS A 660 -7.20 4.95 5.78
CA LYS A 660 -6.30 5.94 6.41
C LYS A 660 -7.05 7.17 6.93
N THR A 661 -8.12 7.56 6.25
CA THR A 661 -8.89 8.75 6.58
C THR A 661 -9.89 8.50 7.70
N LEU A 662 -10.35 7.25 7.88
CA LEU A 662 -11.14 6.84 9.04
C LEU A 662 -10.30 6.87 10.33
N GLU A 663 -10.73 7.68 11.30
CA GLU A 663 -10.01 7.88 12.56
C GLU A 663 -10.18 6.73 13.55
N THR A 664 -11.41 6.23 13.73
CA THR A 664 -11.71 5.23 14.76
C THR A 664 -11.85 3.81 14.18
N MET A 665 -11.55 2.82 14.99
CA MET A 665 -11.70 1.40 14.60
C MET A 665 -13.17 1.04 14.37
N ILE A 666 -14.09 1.63 15.13
CA ILE A 666 -15.53 1.41 15.00
C ILE A 666 -15.99 1.88 13.61
N ASP A 667 -15.56 3.06 13.19
CA ASP A 667 -15.91 3.59 11.86
C ASP A 667 -15.39 2.71 10.73
N LYS A 668 -14.16 2.18 10.88
CA LYS A 668 -13.56 1.24 9.92
C LYS A 668 -14.38 -0.03 9.79
N MET A 669 -14.84 -0.56 10.93
CA MET A 669 -15.67 -1.75 10.97
C MET A 669 -17.05 -1.51 10.37
N ASP A 670 -17.75 -0.43 10.75
CA ASP A 670 -19.07 -0.10 10.22
C ASP A 670 -19.00 0.06 8.70
N ALA A 671 -18.02 0.81 8.20
CA ALA A 671 -17.84 1.00 6.76
C ALA A 671 -17.45 -0.31 6.02
N GLN A 672 -16.68 -1.20 6.66
CA GLN A 672 -16.38 -2.53 6.11
C GLN A 672 -17.64 -3.40 6.00
N LEU A 673 -18.49 -3.43 7.03
CA LEU A 673 -19.69 -4.26 7.05
C LEU A 673 -20.78 -3.72 6.12
N GLU A 674 -20.91 -2.40 6.00
CA GLU A 674 -21.79 -1.78 5.01
C GLU A 674 -21.36 -2.11 3.58
N LEU A 675 -20.06 -2.10 3.30
CA LEU A 675 -19.55 -2.53 2.00
C LEU A 675 -19.83 -4.02 1.76
N ALA A 676 -19.70 -4.87 2.78
CA ALA A 676 -20.04 -6.30 2.68
C ALA A 676 -21.51 -6.49 2.28
N ARG A 677 -22.45 -5.75 2.88
CA ARG A 677 -23.87 -5.77 2.50
C ARG A 677 -24.11 -5.36 1.04
N MET A 678 -23.33 -4.42 0.51
CA MET A 678 -23.47 -3.97 -0.87
C MET A 678 -22.97 -5.00 -1.89
N ILE A 679 -21.95 -5.79 -1.58
CA ILE A 679 -21.33 -6.72 -2.53
C ILE A 679 -22.11 -8.04 -2.58
N ARG A 680 -22.41 -8.57 -3.77
CA ARG A 680 -23.10 -9.87 -3.94
C ARG A 680 -22.23 -11.05 -3.51
N ALA A 681 -20.93 -10.99 -3.82
CA ALA A 681 -19.98 -12.07 -3.56
C ALA A 681 -19.52 -12.21 -2.09
N VAL A 682 -19.96 -11.31 -1.19
CA VAL A 682 -19.51 -11.28 0.21
C VAL A 682 -20.70 -11.60 1.12
N ASP A 683 -20.53 -12.58 2.01
CA ASP A 683 -21.48 -12.86 3.09
C ASP A 683 -21.18 -11.95 4.28
N GLU A 684 -22.05 -10.97 4.53
CA GLU A 684 -21.92 -10.03 5.63
C GLU A 684 -21.94 -10.69 7.01
N THR A 685 -22.61 -11.85 7.16
CA THR A 685 -22.72 -12.60 8.41
C THR A 685 -21.37 -13.24 8.75
N ASP A 686 -20.75 -13.92 7.79
CA ASP A 686 -19.42 -14.52 7.95
C ASP A 686 -18.35 -13.44 8.20
N VAL A 687 -18.40 -12.31 7.50
CA VAL A 687 -17.48 -11.19 7.72
C VAL A 687 -17.61 -10.65 9.15
N ALA A 688 -18.83 -10.38 9.61
CA ALA A 688 -19.07 -9.92 10.98
C ALA A 688 -18.55 -10.91 12.02
N GLU A 689 -18.82 -12.21 11.84
CA GLU A 689 -18.38 -13.25 12.74
C GLU A 689 -16.85 -13.38 12.79
N ARG A 690 -16.16 -13.31 11.64
CA ARG A 690 -14.70 -13.34 11.57
C ARG A 690 -14.05 -12.14 12.24
N VAL A 691 -14.60 -10.94 12.06
CA VAL A 691 -14.10 -9.73 12.72
C VAL A 691 -14.21 -9.86 14.24
N ILE A 692 -15.36 -10.32 14.74
CA ILE A 692 -15.57 -10.54 16.19
C ILE A 692 -14.60 -11.59 16.73
N ASN A 693 -14.47 -12.74 16.06
CA ASN A 693 -13.65 -13.85 16.54
C ASN A 693 -12.14 -13.61 16.41
N SER A 694 -11.69 -12.91 15.37
CA SER A 694 -10.25 -12.74 15.08
C SER A 694 -9.67 -11.47 15.70
N HIS A 695 -10.49 -10.43 15.91
CA HIS A 695 -10.02 -9.15 16.44
C HIS A 695 -10.59 -8.84 17.82
N PHE A 696 -11.92 -8.81 17.98
CA PHE A 696 -12.52 -8.26 19.21
C PHE A 696 -12.45 -9.20 20.40
N LEU A 697 -12.83 -10.46 20.23
CA LEU A 697 -12.77 -11.44 21.32
C LEU A 697 -11.33 -11.61 21.85
N PRO A 698 -10.29 -11.77 21.01
CA PRO A 698 -8.91 -11.83 21.47
C PRO A 698 -8.46 -10.57 22.21
N ASP A 699 -8.83 -9.37 21.75
CA ASP A 699 -8.46 -8.11 22.41
C ASP A 699 -9.19 -7.93 23.75
N LEU A 700 -10.50 -8.18 23.81
CA LEU A 700 -11.29 -8.09 25.04
C LEU A 700 -10.79 -9.07 26.10
N ILE A 701 -10.61 -10.35 25.74
CA ILE A 701 -10.08 -11.39 26.64
C ILE A 701 -8.64 -11.06 27.05
N GLY A 702 -7.81 -10.64 26.09
CA GLY A 702 -6.42 -10.25 26.32
C GLY A 702 -6.30 -9.09 27.30
N ASN A 703 -7.09 -8.03 27.11
CA ASN A 703 -7.11 -6.86 27.99
C ASN A 703 -7.68 -7.19 29.37
N LEU A 704 -8.73 -8.02 29.47
CA LEU A 704 -9.27 -8.49 30.75
C LEU A 704 -8.22 -9.30 31.54
N HIS A 705 -7.54 -10.22 30.88
CA HIS A 705 -6.49 -11.03 31.48
C HIS A 705 -5.24 -10.19 31.84
N ALA A 706 -4.89 -9.21 31.00
CA ALA A 706 -3.81 -8.26 31.31
C ALA A 706 -4.17 -7.38 32.51
N PHE A 707 -5.43 -6.94 32.63
CA PHE A 707 -5.91 -6.13 33.73
C PHE A 707 -5.78 -6.86 35.08
N SER A 708 -6.13 -8.15 35.14
CA SER A 708 -6.03 -8.94 36.38
C SER A 708 -4.59 -9.22 36.82
N LYS A 709 -3.63 -9.25 35.89
CA LYS A 709 -2.20 -9.52 36.16
C LYS A 709 -1.31 -8.27 36.10
N GLN A 710 -1.91 -7.08 36.02
CA GLN A 710 -1.19 -5.87 35.69
C GLN A 710 -0.19 -5.43 36.77
N LYS A 711 0.79 -4.63 36.34
CA LYS A 711 1.69 -3.88 37.22
C LYS A 711 1.13 -2.48 37.41
N VAL A 712 1.57 -1.80 38.46
CA VAL A 712 1.29 -0.36 38.64
C VAL A 712 2.51 0.46 38.28
N ARG A 713 2.31 1.67 37.75
CA ARG A 713 3.39 2.56 37.30
C ARG A 713 3.28 3.92 37.97
N CYS A 714 4.43 4.49 38.37
CA CYS A 714 4.48 5.89 38.78
C CYS A 714 4.42 6.84 37.57
N VAL A 715 3.57 7.85 37.63
CA VAL A 715 3.44 8.88 36.57
C VAL A 715 4.70 9.74 36.45
N LYS A 716 5.36 10.04 37.57
CA LYS A 716 6.50 10.95 37.65
C LYS A 716 7.81 10.29 37.20
N CYS A 717 8.19 9.16 37.80
CA CYS A 717 9.47 8.50 37.52
C CYS A 717 9.37 7.27 36.60
N GLY A 718 8.16 6.84 36.22
CA GLY A 718 7.97 5.68 35.33
C GLY A 718 8.26 4.31 35.96
N THR A 719 8.74 4.25 37.21
CA THR A 719 9.04 2.99 37.91
C THR A 719 7.78 2.13 37.98
N LYS A 720 7.92 0.84 37.64
CA LYS A 720 6.84 -0.15 37.64
C LYS A 720 6.96 -1.04 38.88
N TYR A 721 5.87 -1.23 39.61
CA TYR A 721 5.79 -2.11 40.77
C TYR A 721 4.86 -3.28 40.45
N ARG A 722 5.26 -4.49 40.85
CA ARG A 722 4.44 -5.70 40.66
C ARG A 722 3.13 -5.64 41.45
N ARG A 723 3.13 -4.99 42.61
CA ARG A 723 1.95 -4.81 43.47
C ARG A 723 1.77 -3.33 43.80
N PRO A 724 0.52 -2.86 44.00
CA PRO A 724 0.26 -1.52 44.53
C PRO A 724 0.92 -1.35 45.89
N PRO A 725 1.77 -0.33 46.09
CA PRO A 725 2.27 0.05 47.41
C PRO A 725 1.10 0.46 48.31
N LEU A 726 1.07 -0.04 49.55
CA LEU A 726 0.01 0.28 50.53
C LEU A 726 -0.09 1.76 50.88
N LYS A 727 1.00 2.53 50.68
CA LYS A 727 1.02 3.98 50.89
C LYS A 727 0.38 4.77 49.72
N GLU A 728 -0.04 4.11 48.65
CA GLU A 728 -0.61 4.68 47.40
C GLU A 728 0.28 5.68 46.63
N VAL A 729 1.46 6.02 47.17
CA VAL A 729 2.47 6.87 46.57
C VAL A 729 3.71 6.06 46.16
N CYS A 730 4.42 6.53 45.14
CA CYS A 730 5.65 5.90 44.68
C CYS A 730 6.74 5.99 45.76
N PRO A 731 7.28 4.84 46.23
CA PRO A 731 8.36 4.82 47.23
C PRO A 731 9.63 5.56 46.80
N LYS A 732 9.88 5.69 45.48
CA LYS A 732 11.10 6.30 44.94
C LYS A 732 11.02 7.83 44.83
N CYS A 733 9.85 8.39 44.54
CA CYS A 733 9.73 9.81 44.19
C CYS A 733 8.46 10.52 44.70
N GLY A 734 7.64 9.84 45.52
CA GLY A 734 6.38 10.37 46.05
C GLY A 734 5.28 10.61 45.02
N GLY A 735 5.48 10.22 43.76
CA GLY A 735 4.51 10.47 42.68
C GLY A 735 3.32 9.52 42.70
N ARG A 736 2.18 9.96 42.13
CA ARG A 736 0.97 9.16 41.99
C ARG A 736 1.23 7.86 41.22
N ILE A 737 0.63 6.78 41.70
CA ILE A 737 0.66 5.47 41.08
C ILE A 737 -0.63 5.26 40.30
N ILE A 738 -0.50 4.77 39.07
CA ILE A 738 -1.62 4.46 38.19
C ILE A 738 -1.55 3.01 37.74
N LEU A 739 -2.71 2.47 37.41
CA LEU A 739 -2.83 1.21 36.68
C LEU A 739 -2.18 1.33 35.30
N THR A 740 -1.69 0.21 34.77
CA THR A 740 -1.13 0.16 33.41
C THR A 740 -2.16 -0.19 32.36
N VAL A 741 -3.24 -0.86 32.76
CA VAL A 741 -4.43 -1.13 31.94
C VAL A 741 -5.63 -0.58 32.70
N HIS A 742 -6.45 0.23 32.03
CA HIS A 742 -7.63 0.87 32.62
C HIS A 742 -8.90 0.11 32.22
N GLU A 743 -9.96 0.23 33.01
CA GLU A 743 -11.27 -0.39 32.73
C GLU A 743 -11.78 -0.05 31.31
N GLY A 744 -11.67 1.21 30.90
CA GLY A 744 -12.10 1.65 29.57
C GLY A 744 -11.39 0.90 28.43
N SER A 745 -10.15 0.45 28.63
CA SER A 745 -9.44 -0.39 27.65
C SER A 745 -10.03 -1.80 27.57
N VAL A 746 -10.55 -2.33 28.67
CA VAL A 746 -11.20 -3.65 28.72
C VAL A 746 -12.60 -3.60 28.10
N ARG A 747 -13.36 -2.52 28.32
CA ARG A 747 -14.74 -2.36 27.80
C ARG A 747 -14.81 -1.87 26.35
N LYS A 748 -13.71 -1.38 25.77
CA LYS A 748 -13.67 -0.58 24.52
C LYS A 748 -14.49 -1.13 23.35
N TYR A 749 -14.56 -2.45 23.18
CA TYR A 749 -15.23 -3.09 22.04
C TYR A 749 -16.45 -3.94 22.40
N LEU A 750 -16.79 -4.06 23.67
CA LEU A 750 -17.80 -5.03 24.12
C LEU A 750 -19.19 -4.69 23.59
N GLU A 751 -19.65 -3.46 23.80
CA GLU A 751 -20.99 -3.02 23.40
C GLU A 751 -21.15 -3.02 21.88
N VAL A 752 -20.12 -2.55 21.17
CA VAL A 752 -20.07 -2.56 19.70
C VAL A 752 -20.13 -3.98 19.15
N SER A 753 -19.36 -4.92 19.73
CA SER A 753 -19.36 -6.32 19.30
C SER A 753 -20.73 -6.99 19.46
N ILE A 754 -21.44 -6.68 20.55
CA ILE A 754 -22.79 -7.20 20.80
C ILE A 754 -23.78 -6.63 19.78
N LYS A 755 -23.75 -5.31 19.54
CA LYS A 755 -24.61 -4.66 18.55
C LYS A 755 -24.41 -5.27 17.16
N VAL A 756 -23.16 -5.43 16.73
CA VAL A 756 -22.83 -6.04 15.42
C VAL A 756 -23.31 -7.49 15.35
N ALA A 757 -23.10 -8.27 16.42
CA ALA A 757 -23.55 -9.65 16.48
C ALA A 757 -25.08 -9.78 16.30
N GLU A 758 -25.84 -8.85 16.91
CA GLU A 758 -27.30 -8.82 16.79
C GLU A 758 -27.74 -8.36 15.39
N GLU A 759 -27.17 -7.26 14.88
CA GLU A 759 -27.56 -6.64 13.61
C GLU A 759 -27.26 -7.52 12.39
N TYR A 760 -26.15 -8.26 12.42
CA TYR A 760 -25.69 -9.11 11.30
C TYR A 760 -26.01 -10.59 11.50
N GLY A 761 -26.82 -10.96 12.50
CA GLY A 761 -27.33 -12.32 12.61
C GLY A 761 -26.27 -13.40 12.88
N VAL A 762 -25.12 -13.09 13.49
CA VAL A 762 -24.02 -14.06 13.71
C VAL A 762 -24.45 -15.27 14.56
N SER A 763 -23.63 -16.33 14.54
CA SER A 763 -23.92 -17.59 15.23
C SER A 763 -24.28 -17.42 16.71
N SER A 764 -25.19 -18.27 17.18
CA SER A 764 -25.62 -18.27 18.59
C SER A 764 -24.45 -18.49 19.55
N TYR A 765 -23.45 -19.28 19.14
CA TYR A 765 -22.24 -19.51 19.92
C TYR A 765 -21.45 -18.20 20.15
N THR A 766 -21.21 -17.43 19.09
CA THR A 766 -20.49 -16.15 19.18
C THR A 766 -21.27 -15.14 20.03
N LYS A 767 -22.60 -15.08 19.89
CA LYS A 767 -23.47 -14.25 20.74
C LYS A 767 -23.38 -14.62 22.22
N GLN A 768 -23.50 -15.90 22.56
CA GLN A 768 -23.39 -16.38 23.93
C GLN A 768 -22.01 -16.08 24.54
N ARG A 769 -20.95 -16.24 23.75
CA ARG A 769 -19.58 -15.95 24.20
C ARG A 769 -19.38 -14.46 24.54
N LEU A 770 -19.93 -13.55 23.74
CA LEU A 770 -19.92 -12.12 24.04
C LEU A 770 -20.73 -11.78 25.29
N GLN A 771 -21.89 -12.41 25.47
CA GLN A 771 -22.72 -12.23 26.67
C GLN A 771 -22.02 -12.72 27.94
N LEU A 772 -21.38 -13.90 27.89
CA LEU A 772 -20.57 -14.40 29.02
C LEU A 772 -19.43 -13.45 29.36
N LEU A 773 -18.71 -12.95 28.36
CA LEU A 773 -17.63 -11.98 28.57
C LEU A 773 -18.14 -10.67 29.18
N LYS A 774 -19.32 -10.21 28.77
CA LYS A 774 -19.99 -9.05 29.39
C LYS A 774 -20.27 -9.29 30.87
N LEU A 775 -20.78 -10.46 31.23
CA LEU A 775 -21.02 -10.83 32.64
C LEU A 775 -19.73 -10.87 33.44
N GLU A 776 -18.64 -11.44 32.90
CA GLU A 776 -17.33 -11.47 33.56
C GLU A 776 -16.77 -10.07 33.81
N ILE A 777 -16.81 -9.20 32.79
CA ILE A 777 -16.36 -7.80 32.89
C ILE A 777 -17.20 -7.06 33.92
N ASP A 778 -18.53 -7.18 33.84
CA ASP A 778 -19.41 -6.50 34.79
C ASP A 778 -19.22 -7.00 36.22
N SER A 779 -19.03 -8.30 36.44
CA SER A 779 -18.74 -8.86 37.77
C SER A 779 -17.42 -8.35 38.35
N LEU A 780 -16.44 -8.00 37.53
CA LEU A 780 -15.13 -7.54 37.98
C LEU A 780 -15.13 -6.05 38.37
N PHE A 781 -15.92 -5.24 37.67
CA PHE A 781 -15.90 -3.77 37.82
C PHE A 781 -17.11 -3.20 38.55
N LYS A 782 -18.30 -3.82 38.47
CA LYS A 782 -19.49 -3.35 39.18
C LYS A 782 -19.46 -3.89 40.62
N SER A 783 -19.32 -2.99 41.58
CA SER A 783 -19.55 -3.29 42.99
C SER A 783 -21.04 -3.15 43.29
N ASP A 784 -21.66 -4.18 43.87
CA ASP A 784 -23.07 -4.14 44.32
C ASP A 784 -23.35 -3.00 45.33
N LYS A 785 -22.31 -2.39 45.92
CA LYS A 785 -22.44 -1.29 46.89
C LYS A 785 -22.56 0.11 46.27
N ALA A 786 -22.38 0.27 44.96
CA ALA A 786 -22.40 1.58 44.30
C ALA A 786 -23.07 1.50 42.92
N LYS A 787 -24.39 1.33 42.89
CA LYS A 787 -25.20 1.55 41.67
C LYS A 787 -25.65 3.00 41.63
N GLN A 788 -25.14 3.77 40.67
CA GLN A 788 -25.76 5.02 40.27
C GLN A 788 -26.93 4.66 39.35
N MET A 789 -28.16 4.74 39.86
CA MET A 789 -29.37 4.46 39.08
C MET A 789 -29.71 5.66 38.19
N GLY A 790 -30.12 5.40 36.95
CA GLY A 790 -30.64 6.44 36.07
C GLY A 790 -32.03 6.89 36.53
N LEU A 791 -32.41 8.13 36.23
CA LEU A 791 -33.77 8.63 36.57
C LEU A 791 -34.89 7.77 35.95
N ALA A 792 -34.61 7.14 34.80
CA ALA A 792 -35.54 6.23 34.12
C ALA A 792 -35.68 4.86 34.80
N ASP A 793 -34.75 4.47 35.68
CA ASP A 793 -34.87 3.24 36.49
C ASP A 793 -35.72 3.48 37.76
N PHE A 794 -36.10 4.74 38.02
CA PHE A 794 -36.95 5.16 39.14
C PHE A 794 -38.39 5.50 38.71
N MET A 795 -38.63 5.68 37.42
CA MET A 795 -39.96 5.85 36.83
C MET A 795 -40.48 4.50 36.34
#